data_AF-A0A2E7VP09-F1
#
_entry.id   AF-A0A2E7VP09-F1
#
_cell.length_a   1.000
_cell.length_b   1.000
_cell.length_c   1.000
_cell.angle_alpha   90.00
_cell.angle_beta   90.00
_cell.angle_gamma   90.00
#
_symmetry.space_group_name_H-M   'P 1'
#
loop_
_entity.id
_entity.type
_entity.pdbx_description
1 polymer ?
#
loop_
_entity_poly.entity_id
_entity_poly.type
_entity_poly.pdbx_seq_one_letter_code
_entity_poly.pdbx_strand_id
1 'polypeptide(L)'
;MLGSLTNREKMSTMLITLLMIGVLGHASSPVSAEQIVTPPDTYISQFGPGFEEVVIASSTDGLDEPRDLEFHPGIERSDELWIVNRADDSMVIIHETGTPDQNSEERLDAYRNHFMEEVSAMAFGAYDDEFDYQFGTAQESRNTYNDASDPNDFMGPALWPSSLTHFAVENQNGENGLLGSHIDMLHESPLGMGIAHDYDNVYWYNDGFYSELVRYDFQQDHDTGEHDHSDGIVHRYSEIELSRFAGVPGHMILDKDTGILYISDTGANRVLWVNTHDTATTSVDIYDDSSRVEDLDEYMEVTDVEWGIFDTGLSRPSGIALHDGTLFVSQNGNGKITGFNLDSDGKGFSNSRTVNTNAGSIMGLEIGPEGKLWYVDSLNNNVIRLDPYEDADFDRVRDSTDAYPNNSLLWSDNDGDGYADQQGTNISDDCPDTYGSSTSGSLGCLDSDGDSWSDQDDEFPLEETQWADSDNDGYGDNQTGANPDMCPTIQGFSQYDRMGCPDADEDGYSDPSSDWTTTDGADAFPTKYTQWKDSDSDGFGDNPSPAYLADDCPNEAGTSIQDQSGCRDTDADGWSDEGDAFIYEPSQWSDSDSDGYGDNAYSTYLPDYCPNLWGNSSMSLLGCPDLDGDGWADIEDSHPMNSLLWSDVDGDGFGDQEGTGLSDDCPEVFGISSEDKLGCIDSDGDGWSDEGDYYPSDPSRHTRSLLPMIVILSILALVASVARYVLKMK
;
A
#
# COMPACT_ATOMS: atom_id res chain seq x y z
N MET A 1 56.70 -46.41 -60.44
CA MET A 1 56.72 -45.49 -61.61
C MET A 1 56.13 -44.18 -61.08
N LEU A 2 56.92 -43.10 -60.95
CA LEU A 2 57.10 -42.04 -61.96
C LEU A 2 55.76 -41.32 -62.23
N GLY A 3 55.56 -40.02 -61.97
CA GLY A 3 56.37 -38.95 -61.34
C GLY A 3 55.43 -37.90 -60.71
N SER A 4 55.79 -37.13 -59.66
CA SER A 4 56.65 -35.94 -59.63
C SER A 4 55.92 -34.59 -59.83
N LEU A 5 55.91 -33.77 -58.74
CA LEU A 5 56.01 -32.29 -58.71
C LEU A 5 54.71 -31.48 -59.02
N THR A 6 54.35 -30.37 -58.33
CA THR A 6 55.12 -29.51 -57.39
C THR A 6 54.22 -28.70 -56.40
N ASN A 7 54.73 -28.46 -55.18
CA ASN A 7 54.60 -27.28 -54.27
C ASN A 7 53.22 -26.62 -53.96
N ARG A 8 52.82 -26.60 -52.66
CA ARG A 8 52.86 -25.49 -51.65
C ARG A 8 51.58 -24.60 -51.71
N GLU A 9 50.94 -24.14 -50.63
CA GLU A 9 51.32 -23.77 -49.24
C GLU A 9 50.32 -24.39 -48.20
N LYS A 10 50.65 -24.70 -46.93
CA LYS A 10 50.65 -23.84 -45.70
C LYS A 10 49.48 -22.82 -45.66
N MET A 11 48.73 -22.57 -44.58
CA MET A 11 48.73 -22.99 -43.14
C MET A 11 47.37 -22.52 -42.52
N SER A 12 46.86 -22.94 -41.36
CA SER A 12 47.19 -24.00 -40.39
C SER A 12 45.97 -24.29 -39.48
N THR A 13 45.68 -25.55 -39.12
CA THR A 13 44.65 -25.91 -38.12
C THR A 13 45.24 -25.91 -36.71
N MET A 14 44.67 -25.13 -35.78
CA MET A 14 45.19 -25.03 -34.41
C MET A 14 44.57 -26.08 -33.47
N LEU A 15 45.42 -26.59 -32.55
CA LEU A 15 45.18 -27.81 -31.78
C LEU A 15 44.70 -27.51 -30.35
N ILE A 16 43.67 -28.25 -29.91
CA ILE A 16 43.20 -28.27 -28.52
C ILE A 16 44.35 -28.65 -27.57
N THR A 17 44.60 -27.83 -26.55
CA THR A 17 45.51 -28.19 -25.45
C THR A 17 44.82 -27.96 -24.10
N LEU A 18 44.63 -29.03 -23.35
CA LEU A 18 44.03 -29.04 -22.03
C LEU A 18 45.10 -28.75 -20.96
N LEU A 19 44.90 -27.75 -20.09
CA LEU A 19 45.69 -27.62 -18.86
C LEU A 19 44.81 -27.19 -17.68
N MET A 20 44.81 -28.02 -16.64
CA MET A 20 43.97 -27.90 -15.45
C MET A 20 44.86 -27.57 -14.25
N ILE A 21 44.80 -26.34 -13.72
CA ILE A 21 45.37 -25.98 -12.40
C ILE A 21 44.52 -24.90 -11.72
N GLY A 22 44.07 -25.19 -10.49
CA GLY A 22 44.09 -24.21 -9.39
C GLY A 22 42.89 -23.29 -9.21
N VAL A 23 41.85 -23.77 -8.51
CA VAL A 23 40.81 -22.92 -7.91
C VAL A 23 41.41 -22.05 -6.79
N LEU A 24 41.19 -20.74 -6.88
CA LEU A 24 41.14 -19.82 -5.73
C LEU A 24 39.93 -18.91 -5.93
N GLY A 25 38.85 -19.19 -5.22
CA GLY A 25 37.58 -18.47 -5.39
C GLY A 25 37.69 -17.02 -4.92
N HIS A 26 37.42 -16.09 -5.83
CA HIS A 26 36.72 -14.86 -5.47
C HIS A 26 35.27 -15.05 -5.88
N ALA A 27 34.35 -14.85 -4.95
CA ALA A 27 32.93 -14.80 -5.27
C ALA A 27 32.64 -13.46 -5.95
N SER A 28 32.87 -13.40 -7.26
CA SER A 28 32.16 -12.42 -8.09
C SER A 28 30.69 -12.85 -8.10
N SER A 29 29.82 -12.04 -7.51
CA SER A 29 28.38 -12.13 -7.72
C SER A 29 28.09 -12.24 -9.22
N PRO A 30 27.04 -12.97 -9.63
CA PRO A 30 26.58 -12.85 -11.01
C PRO A 30 26.17 -11.40 -11.22
N VAL A 31 26.96 -10.66 -12.01
CA VAL A 31 26.47 -9.44 -12.65
C VAL A 31 25.25 -9.90 -13.44
N SER A 32 24.09 -9.31 -13.14
CA SER A 32 22.89 -9.56 -13.94
C SER A 32 23.26 -9.32 -15.40
N ALA A 33 22.76 -10.14 -16.32
CA ALA A 33 22.82 -9.73 -17.72
C ALA A 33 22.10 -8.39 -17.80
N GLU A 34 22.80 -7.34 -18.23
CA GLU A 34 22.16 -6.09 -18.63
C GLU A 34 21.12 -6.49 -19.66
N GLN A 35 19.86 -6.25 -19.31
CA GLN A 35 18.77 -6.42 -20.25
C GLN A 35 18.98 -5.37 -21.31
N ILE A 36 19.44 -5.77 -22.50
CA ILE A 36 19.61 -4.87 -23.63
C ILE A 36 18.22 -4.34 -23.96
N VAL A 37 17.92 -3.14 -23.45
CA VAL A 37 16.71 -2.41 -23.81
C VAL A 37 16.94 -1.95 -25.24
N THR A 38 16.02 -2.31 -26.13
CA THR A 38 16.00 -1.80 -27.50
C THR A 38 15.01 -0.65 -27.55
N PRO A 39 15.30 0.45 -28.27
CA PRO A 39 14.32 1.52 -28.48
C PRO A 39 12.99 0.91 -28.97
N PRO A 40 11.84 1.28 -28.38
CA PRO A 40 10.56 0.84 -28.91
C PRO A 40 10.35 1.47 -30.30
N ASP A 41 9.56 0.82 -31.16
CA ASP A 41 9.27 1.28 -32.53
C ASP A 41 8.68 2.70 -32.63
N THR A 42 8.31 3.33 -31.50
CA THR A 42 7.81 4.71 -31.41
C THR A 42 8.85 5.75 -30.95
N TYR A 43 10.07 5.31 -30.64
CA TYR A 43 11.18 6.19 -30.30
C TYR A 43 11.86 6.73 -31.56
N ILE A 44 12.44 7.92 -31.47
CA ILE A 44 13.21 8.53 -32.56
C ILE A 44 14.50 9.06 -31.93
N SER A 45 15.60 8.34 -32.12
CA SER A 45 16.87 8.60 -31.44
C SER A 45 17.43 9.98 -31.76
N GLN A 46 17.26 10.45 -32.99
CA GLN A 46 17.65 11.79 -33.47
C GLN A 46 16.95 12.95 -32.72
N PHE A 47 15.91 12.67 -31.94
CA PHE A 47 15.25 13.65 -31.07
C PHE A 47 15.45 13.40 -29.57
N GLY A 48 15.86 12.19 -29.17
CA GLY A 48 16.04 11.78 -27.77
C GLY A 48 14.81 12.08 -26.88
N PRO A 49 14.98 12.26 -25.56
CA PRO A 49 13.97 12.90 -24.72
C PRO A 49 13.90 14.42 -25.04
N GLY A 50 15.02 14.97 -25.50
CA GLY A 50 15.22 16.29 -26.09
C GLY A 50 16.65 16.36 -26.65
N PHE A 51 17.08 17.53 -27.14
CA PHE A 51 18.39 17.72 -27.75
C PHE A 51 18.98 19.11 -27.47
N GLU A 52 20.28 19.25 -27.71
CA GLU A 52 20.97 20.54 -27.92
C GLU A 52 21.12 20.82 -29.41
N GLU A 53 20.94 22.08 -29.81
CA GLU A 53 21.24 22.57 -31.16
C GLU A 53 22.66 23.13 -31.19
N VAL A 54 23.56 22.48 -31.93
CA VAL A 54 24.95 22.90 -32.08
C VAL A 54 25.15 23.56 -33.43
N VAL A 55 25.57 24.83 -33.44
CA VAL A 55 25.98 25.52 -34.68
C VAL A 55 27.33 24.95 -35.13
N ILE A 56 27.36 24.40 -36.34
CA ILE A 56 28.53 23.72 -36.92
C ILE A 56 29.29 24.66 -37.84
N ALA A 57 28.56 25.29 -38.76
CA ALA A 57 29.07 26.23 -39.73
C ALA A 57 28.11 27.43 -39.82
N SER A 58 28.64 28.59 -40.15
CA SER A 58 27.88 29.84 -40.26
C SER A 58 28.37 30.70 -41.43
N SER A 59 27.84 31.90 -41.57
CA SER A 59 28.39 32.93 -42.49
C SER A 59 29.89 33.25 -42.31
N THR A 60 30.54 32.86 -41.21
CA THR A 60 32.01 32.98 -41.08
C THR A 60 32.78 31.93 -41.89
N ASP A 61 32.10 30.85 -42.27
CA ASP A 61 32.65 29.67 -42.91
C ASP A 61 32.35 29.63 -44.42
N GLY A 62 31.64 30.64 -44.93
CA GLY A 62 31.23 30.80 -46.32
C GLY A 62 29.72 30.71 -46.57
N LEU A 63 28.89 30.42 -45.55
CA LEU A 63 27.46 30.20 -45.79
C LEU A 63 26.71 31.50 -46.16
N ASP A 64 26.03 31.51 -47.32
CA ASP A 64 25.16 32.60 -47.76
C ASP A 64 23.89 32.11 -48.49
N GLU A 65 22.73 32.32 -47.85
CA GLU A 65 21.47 31.64 -48.15
C GLU A 65 21.64 30.12 -48.43
N PRO A 66 22.27 29.34 -47.54
CA PRO A 66 22.42 27.90 -47.72
C PRO A 66 21.06 27.23 -47.91
N ARG A 67 21.01 26.18 -48.73
CA ARG A 67 19.76 25.49 -49.09
C ARG A 67 19.75 24.03 -48.74
N ASP A 68 20.82 23.33 -49.05
CA ASP A 68 20.90 21.88 -48.89
C ASP A 68 22.27 21.47 -48.39
N LEU A 69 22.36 20.27 -47.83
CA LEU A 69 23.58 19.72 -47.26
C LEU A 69 23.62 18.20 -47.39
N GLU A 70 24.79 17.63 -47.71
CA GLU A 70 25.00 16.18 -47.70
C GLU A 70 26.42 15.82 -47.23
N PHE A 71 26.57 14.69 -46.55
CA PHE A 71 27.90 14.15 -46.23
C PHE A 71 28.47 13.38 -47.43
N HIS A 72 29.78 13.50 -47.64
CA HIS A 72 30.47 12.78 -48.70
C HIS A 72 30.37 11.25 -48.48
N PRO A 73 29.90 10.44 -49.45
CA PRO A 73 29.65 9.01 -49.23
C PRO A 73 30.92 8.17 -49.07
N GLY A 74 32.09 8.70 -49.44
CA GLY A 74 33.37 8.01 -49.34
C GLY A 74 33.79 7.80 -47.88
N ILE A 75 34.02 6.55 -47.48
CA ILE A 75 34.32 6.18 -46.08
C ILE A 75 35.56 6.86 -45.46
N GLU A 76 36.52 7.31 -46.28
CA GLU A 76 37.72 8.06 -45.83
C GLU A 76 37.50 9.59 -45.81
N ARG A 77 36.29 10.05 -46.19
CA ARG A 77 35.83 11.45 -46.25
C ARG A 77 34.43 11.62 -45.61
N SER A 78 33.96 10.63 -44.83
CA SER A 78 32.58 10.62 -44.31
C SER A 78 32.27 11.69 -43.26
N ASP A 79 33.28 12.45 -42.85
CA ASP A 79 33.21 13.65 -42.00
C ASP A 79 33.31 14.95 -42.81
N GLU A 80 33.26 14.87 -44.14
CA GLU A 80 33.26 16.01 -45.06
C GLU A 80 31.81 16.37 -45.44
N LEU A 81 31.35 17.56 -45.03
CA LEU A 81 29.98 18.03 -45.25
C LEU A 81 29.95 19.08 -46.35
N TRP A 82 29.18 18.81 -47.41
CA TRP A 82 29.01 19.67 -48.57
C TRP A 82 27.70 20.45 -48.45
N ILE A 83 27.72 21.76 -48.71
CA ILE A 83 26.60 22.68 -48.48
C ILE A 83 26.47 23.62 -49.68
N VAL A 84 25.30 23.65 -50.31
CA VAL A 84 25.02 24.54 -51.46
C VAL A 84 24.45 25.89 -51.03
N ASN A 85 25.07 26.98 -51.49
CA ASN A 85 24.66 28.36 -51.26
C ASN A 85 23.89 28.91 -52.46
N ARG A 86 22.66 29.41 -52.23
CA ARG A 86 21.87 30.06 -53.30
C ARG A 86 22.40 31.46 -53.65
N ALA A 87 22.99 32.18 -52.69
CA ALA A 87 23.23 33.62 -52.86
C ALA A 87 24.31 33.95 -53.90
N ASP A 88 25.28 33.06 -54.11
CA ASP A 88 26.41 33.24 -55.01
C ASP A 88 26.78 31.99 -55.83
N ASP A 89 25.89 30.98 -55.81
CA ASP A 89 25.99 29.67 -56.47
C ASP A 89 27.21 28.83 -56.05
N SER A 90 27.73 29.06 -54.84
CA SER A 90 28.91 28.38 -54.32
C SER A 90 28.59 27.06 -53.61
N MET A 91 29.63 26.23 -53.48
CA MET A 91 29.65 25.06 -52.62
C MET A 91 30.60 25.33 -51.45
N VAL A 92 30.12 25.21 -50.22
CA VAL A 92 30.94 25.24 -49.02
C VAL A 92 31.17 23.81 -48.55
N ILE A 93 32.44 23.47 -48.34
CA ILE A 93 32.87 22.16 -47.88
C ILE A 93 33.47 22.33 -46.48
N ILE A 94 32.91 21.61 -45.52
CA ILE A 94 33.41 21.54 -44.15
C ILE A 94 34.20 20.24 -43.99
N HIS A 95 35.46 20.35 -43.62
CA HIS A 95 36.38 19.24 -43.37
C HIS A 95 36.49 18.96 -41.87
N GLU A 96 36.64 17.69 -41.48
CA GLU A 96 36.67 17.25 -40.07
C GLU A 96 35.43 17.74 -39.28
N THR A 97 34.25 17.60 -39.88
CA THR A 97 33.00 18.26 -39.47
C THR A 97 32.59 17.91 -38.04
N GLY A 98 32.29 18.95 -37.25
CA GLY A 98 31.87 18.84 -35.85
C GLY A 98 33.01 18.54 -34.87
N THR A 99 34.27 18.51 -35.31
CA THR A 99 35.46 18.31 -34.46
C THR A 99 36.12 19.63 -34.06
N PRO A 100 37.05 19.64 -33.08
CA PRO A 100 37.82 20.84 -32.72
C PRO A 100 38.81 21.32 -33.79
N ASP A 101 39.15 20.47 -34.77
CA ASP A 101 40.11 20.75 -35.86
C ASP A 101 39.39 21.06 -37.20
N GLN A 102 38.05 21.17 -37.17
CA GLN A 102 37.18 21.54 -38.29
C GLN A 102 37.68 22.78 -39.04
N ASN A 103 37.62 22.74 -40.36
CA ASN A 103 37.92 23.88 -41.24
C ASN A 103 36.99 23.90 -42.46
N SER A 104 36.81 25.06 -43.07
CA SER A 104 35.95 25.24 -44.24
C SER A 104 36.72 25.74 -45.47
N GLU A 105 36.25 25.32 -46.65
CA GLU A 105 36.60 25.93 -47.93
C GLU A 105 35.34 26.26 -48.74
N GLU A 106 35.38 27.38 -49.46
CA GLU A 106 34.31 27.86 -50.32
C GLU A 106 34.77 27.75 -51.78
N ARG A 107 33.99 27.08 -52.63
CA ARG A 107 34.33 26.77 -54.01
C ARG A 107 33.29 27.37 -54.96
N LEU A 108 33.78 28.11 -55.95
CA LEU A 108 32.96 28.81 -56.94
C LEU A 108 33.45 28.43 -58.34
N ASP A 109 32.66 27.65 -59.07
CA ASP A 109 32.94 27.39 -60.48
C ASP A 109 32.75 28.67 -61.33
N ALA A 110 33.57 28.85 -62.37
CA ALA A 110 33.53 30.00 -63.26
C ALA A 110 32.24 30.13 -64.09
N TYR A 111 31.51 29.02 -64.27
CA TYR A 111 30.28 28.87 -65.06
C TYR A 111 29.05 28.47 -64.22
N ARG A 112 29.19 28.45 -62.89
CA ARG A 112 28.09 28.18 -61.94
C ARG A 112 26.82 29.02 -62.17
N ASN A 113 26.95 30.22 -62.74
CA ASN A 113 25.81 31.07 -63.11
C ASN A 113 24.93 30.48 -64.24
N HIS A 114 25.30 29.32 -64.79
CA HIS A 114 24.43 28.51 -65.64
C HIS A 114 24.14 27.15 -65.00
N PHE A 115 25.18 26.44 -64.54
CA PHE A 115 25.08 25.04 -64.10
C PHE A 115 24.64 24.88 -62.63
N MET A 116 24.63 25.95 -61.83
CA MET A 116 24.30 25.95 -60.39
C MET A 116 23.51 27.20 -59.98
N GLU A 117 22.92 27.94 -60.95
CA GLU A 117 22.26 29.23 -60.71
C GLU A 117 21.05 29.10 -59.76
N GLU A 118 21.08 29.84 -58.65
CA GLU A 118 20.09 29.74 -57.58
C GLU A 118 19.86 28.29 -57.11
N VAL A 119 20.94 27.53 -56.93
CA VAL A 119 20.92 26.13 -56.49
C VAL A 119 20.00 25.91 -55.28
N SER A 120 19.09 24.94 -55.42
CA SER A 120 18.06 24.59 -54.44
C SER A 120 18.39 23.30 -53.68
N ALA A 121 19.06 22.36 -54.35
CA ALA A 121 19.29 21.00 -53.85
C ALA A 121 20.53 20.36 -54.46
N MET A 122 21.08 19.37 -53.77
CA MET A 122 22.12 18.47 -54.29
C MET A 122 21.80 17.01 -53.97
N ALA A 123 22.41 16.07 -54.69
CA ALA A 123 22.37 14.65 -54.36
C ALA A 123 23.66 13.93 -54.80
N PHE A 124 24.35 13.25 -53.89
CA PHE A 124 25.51 12.42 -54.20
C PHE A 124 25.13 11.16 -54.99
N GLY A 125 25.84 10.99 -56.10
CA GLY A 125 25.71 9.95 -57.12
C GLY A 125 26.45 8.65 -56.80
N ALA A 126 26.78 7.93 -57.86
CA ALA A 126 27.68 6.78 -57.80
C ALA A 126 29.16 7.20 -57.64
N TYR A 127 30.01 6.22 -57.30
CA TYR A 127 31.46 6.37 -57.33
C TYR A 127 32.00 6.15 -58.74
N ASP A 128 32.94 7.00 -59.15
CA ASP A 128 33.72 6.92 -60.38
C ASP A 128 35.25 6.91 -60.09
N ASP A 129 36.00 6.26 -60.99
CA ASP A 129 37.46 6.06 -60.86
C ASP A 129 38.29 7.35 -61.05
N GLU A 130 37.76 8.38 -61.73
CA GLU A 130 38.40 9.67 -61.98
C GLU A 130 37.81 10.79 -61.09
N PHE A 131 36.49 10.85 -60.99
CA PHE A 131 35.76 11.96 -60.36
C PHE A 131 35.44 11.77 -58.86
N ASP A 132 35.89 10.67 -58.25
CA ASP A 132 35.45 10.18 -56.93
C ASP A 132 33.93 9.95 -56.95
N TYR A 133 33.15 10.31 -55.93
CA TYR A 133 31.69 10.34 -56.09
C TYR A 133 31.28 11.48 -57.04
N GLN A 134 30.33 11.22 -57.92
CA GLN A 134 29.68 12.30 -58.66
C GLN A 134 28.54 12.88 -57.81
N PHE A 135 28.01 14.06 -58.15
CA PHE A 135 26.79 14.59 -57.53
C PHE A 135 25.97 15.41 -58.53
N GLY A 136 24.64 15.30 -58.43
CA GLY A 136 23.70 16.12 -59.17
C GLY A 136 23.30 17.37 -58.39
N THR A 137 22.95 18.45 -59.07
CA THR A 137 22.33 19.65 -58.46
C THR A 137 21.04 20.06 -59.17
N ALA A 138 20.13 20.69 -58.42
CA ALA A 138 18.93 21.35 -58.92
C ALA A 138 18.99 22.87 -58.72
N GLN A 139 18.43 23.62 -59.66
CA GLN A 139 18.61 25.06 -59.84
C GLN A 139 17.23 25.74 -59.86
N GLU A 140 16.92 26.63 -58.91
CA GLU A 140 15.61 27.35 -58.89
C GLU A 140 15.55 28.49 -59.93
N SER A 141 16.19 28.30 -61.09
CA SER A 141 16.39 29.32 -62.12
C SER A 141 15.64 29.03 -63.43
N ARG A 142 15.44 30.09 -64.23
CA ARG A 142 15.01 30.03 -65.63
C ARG A 142 16.14 30.39 -66.61
N ASN A 143 17.38 30.16 -66.16
CA ASN A 143 18.64 30.51 -66.83
C ASN A 143 18.73 32.01 -67.15
N THR A 144 19.00 32.83 -66.12
CA THR A 144 19.19 34.29 -66.26
C THR A 144 20.65 34.71 -66.24
N TYR A 145 21.57 33.78 -65.97
CA TYR A 145 23.00 34.03 -65.82
C TYR A 145 23.31 35.03 -64.69
N ASN A 146 22.60 34.90 -63.57
CA ASN A 146 22.56 35.77 -62.39
C ASN A 146 22.08 37.19 -62.76
N ASP A 147 20.85 37.28 -63.27
CA ASP A 147 20.22 38.50 -63.82
C ASP A 147 20.99 39.17 -64.98
N ALA A 148 21.97 38.51 -65.60
CA ALA A 148 22.75 39.07 -66.70
C ALA A 148 22.02 39.03 -68.06
N SER A 149 20.99 38.18 -68.21
CA SER A 149 20.17 38.02 -69.42
C SER A 149 18.68 37.87 -69.08
N ASP A 150 17.81 38.11 -70.07
CA ASP A 150 16.40 37.70 -69.97
C ASP A 150 16.31 36.15 -69.88
N PRO A 151 15.37 35.58 -69.10
CA PRO A 151 15.17 34.13 -69.00
C PRO A 151 15.03 33.45 -70.37
N ASN A 152 15.73 32.33 -70.56
CA ASN A 152 15.68 31.56 -71.80
C ASN A 152 15.08 30.14 -71.65
N ASP A 153 14.76 29.73 -70.40
CA ASP A 153 14.19 28.42 -70.05
C ASP A 153 15.06 27.19 -70.40
N PHE A 154 16.34 27.41 -70.72
CA PHE A 154 17.34 26.37 -70.96
C PHE A 154 18.03 26.02 -69.63
N MET A 155 17.35 25.23 -68.79
CA MET A 155 17.79 24.83 -67.44
C MET A 155 17.27 23.43 -67.09
N GLY A 156 17.99 22.72 -66.23
CA GLY A 156 17.70 21.38 -65.73
C GLY A 156 18.88 20.88 -64.88
N PRO A 157 18.89 19.61 -64.44
CA PRO A 157 19.92 19.12 -63.54
C PRO A 157 21.32 19.14 -64.17
N ALA A 158 22.33 19.42 -63.34
CA ALA A 158 23.74 19.38 -63.71
C ALA A 158 24.50 18.37 -62.85
N LEU A 159 25.47 17.68 -63.45
CA LEU A 159 26.30 16.63 -62.87
C LEU A 159 27.72 17.13 -62.63
N TRP A 160 28.30 16.77 -61.49
CA TRP A 160 29.56 17.33 -60.97
C TRP A 160 30.47 16.28 -60.33
N PRO A 161 31.80 16.48 -60.31
CA PRO A 161 32.73 15.63 -59.57
C PRO A 161 32.81 16.06 -58.10
N SER A 162 32.95 15.12 -57.16
CA SER A 162 33.31 15.43 -55.76
C SER A 162 34.82 15.44 -55.50
N SER A 163 35.60 14.99 -56.48
CA SER A 163 37.06 15.00 -56.41
C SER A 163 37.58 16.44 -56.33
N LEU A 164 38.24 16.74 -55.20
CA LEU A 164 38.73 18.08 -54.85
C LEU A 164 39.81 18.62 -55.81
N THR A 165 40.32 17.80 -56.74
CA THR A 165 41.24 18.23 -57.81
C THR A 165 40.55 18.64 -59.11
N HIS A 166 39.27 18.31 -59.30
CA HIS A 166 38.49 18.64 -60.49
C HIS A 166 37.47 19.74 -60.20
N PHE A 167 36.68 19.59 -59.13
CA PHE A 167 35.58 20.49 -58.79
C PHE A 167 36.02 21.92 -58.47
N ALA A 168 35.48 22.88 -59.23
CA ALA A 168 35.86 24.30 -59.27
C ALA A 168 37.35 24.56 -59.56
N VAL A 169 38.05 23.59 -60.17
CA VAL A 169 39.49 23.66 -60.48
C VAL A 169 39.75 23.57 -61.98
N GLU A 170 39.06 22.69 -62.70
CA GLU A 170 39.27 22.49 -64.14
C GLU A 170 38.47 23.46 -65.02
N ASN A 171 39.03 23.82 -66.17
CA ASN A 171 38.43 24.65 -67.22
C ASN A 171 37.87 26.03 -66.81
N GLN A 172 38.23 26.52 -65.63
CA GLN A 172 37.80 27.80 -65.01
C GLN A 172 38.11 29.09 -65.82
N ASN A 173 38.73 28.98 -67.00
CA ASN A 173 39.09 30.11 -67.87
C ASN A 173 38.50 30.02 -69.29
N GLY A 174 37.67 29.03 -69.59
CA GLY A 174 37.09 28.85 -70.93
C GLY A 174 38.08 28.37 -71.99
N GLU A 175 39.14 27.67 -71.59
CA GLU A 175 40.13 27.16 -72.54
C GLU A 175 39.53 26.06 -73.41
N ASN A 176 39.88 26.06 -74.71
CA ASN A 176 39.34 25.17 -75.75
C ASN A 176 37.81 25.21 -75.99
N GLY A 177 37.05 25.99 -75.22
CA GLY A 177 35.59 26.04 -75.25
C GLY A 177 34.92 25.34 -74.07
N LEU A 178 35.70 24.75 -73.16
CA LEU A 178 35.22 24.01 -72.00
C LEU A 178 34.65 24.95 -70.93
N LEU A 179 33.55 24.54 -70.29
CA LEU A 179 32.69 25.38 -69.43
C LEU A 179 32.77 24.98 -67.95
N GLY A 180 33.95 25.11 -67.34
CA GLY A 180 34.15 24.83 -65.92
C GLY A 180 34.26 23.34 -65.60
N SER A 181 33.92 22.97 -64.36
CA SER A 181 34.12 21.61 -63.82
C SER A 181 32.84 20.77 -63.74
N HIS A 182 31.71 21.22 -64.28
CA HIS A 182 30.55 20.35 -64.48
C HIS A 182 30.95 19.24 -65.47
N ILE A 183 30.36 18.04 -65.36
CA ILE A 183 30.65 16.90 -66.26
C ILE A 183 29.50 16.68 -67.25
N ASP A 184 28.28 17.04 -66.85
CA ASP A 184 27.11 16.97 -67.72
C ASP A 184 26.01 17.96 -67.26
N MET A 185 25.07 18.29 -68.15
CA MET A 185 23.85 19.03 -67.84
C MET A 185 22.78 18.72 -68.89
N LEU A 186 21.62 18.25 -68.40
CA LEU A 186 20.43 18.05 -69.22
C LEU A 186 19.42 19.15 -68.88
N HIS A 187 18.68 19.60 -69.88
CA HIS A 187 17.77 20.73 -69.78
C HIS A 187 16.34 20.20 -69.60
N GLU A 188 15.30 20.84 -70.14
CA GLU A 188 13.89 20.43 -70.00
C GLU A 188 13.21 20.63 -68.63
N SER A 189 13.88 21.12 -67.58
CA SER A 189 13.24 21.35 -66.25
C SER A 189 13.79 22.57 -65.50
N PRO A 190 13.42 23.80 -65.91
CA PRO A 190 13.72 25.01 -65.13
C PRO A 190 13.06 25.01 -63.75
N LEU A 191 13.51 25.91 -62.87
CA LEU A 191 12.98 26.06 -61.51
C LEU A 191 13.00 24.75 -60.71
N GLY A 192 14.08 23.98 -60.84
CA GLY A 192 14.30 22.76 -60.08
C GLY A 192 14.19 23.02 -58.58
N MET A 193 13.44 22.17 -57.89
CA MET A 193 13.16 22.34 -56.45
C MET A 193 13.86 21.28 -55.58
N GLY A 194 14.31 20.18 -56.16
CA GLY A 194 14.82 19.01 -55.46
C GLY A 194 15.34 17.95 -56.42
N ILE A 195 16.32 17.18 -55.98
CA ILE A 195 16.96 16.11 -56.74
C ILE A 195 17.20 14.92 -55.80
N ALA A 196 17.18 13.69 -56.31
CA ALA A 196 17.56 12.48 -55.57
C ALA A 196 18.23 11.47 -56.50
N HIS A 197 19.37 10.91 -56.08
CA HIS A 197 20.11 9.90 -56.83
C HIS A 197 19.43 8.52 -56.80
N ASP A 198 19.23 7.92 -57.97
CA ASP A 198 18.73 6.55 -58.14
C ASP A 198 19.88 5.53 -58.18
N TYR A 199 20.56 5.39 -59.32
CA TYR A 199 21.75 4.56 -59.52
C TYR A 199 22.62 5.16 -60.63
N ASP A 200 23.91 4.82 -60.68
CA ASP A 200 24.87 5.31 -61.68
C ASP A 200 24.73 6.85 -61.89
N ASN A 201 24.42 7.30 -63.11
CA ASN A 201 24.18 8.70 -63.46
C ASN A 201 22.68 9.02 -63.61
N VAL A 202 21.82 8.35 -62.82
CA VAL A 202 20.36 8.49 -62.87
C VAL A 202 19.84 9.25 -61.65
N TYR A 203 19.03 10.26 -61.89
CA TYR A 203 18.48 11.14 -60.87
C TYR A 203 16.99 11.40 -61.07
N TRP A 204 16.25 11.42 -59.96
CA TRP A 204 14.91 11.95 -59.90
C TRP A 204 14.97 13.46 -59.65
N TYR A 205 14.09 14.23 -60.28
CA TYR A 205 14.10 15.68 -60.29
C TYR A 205 12.69 16.27 -60.11
N ASN A 206 12.56 17.26 -59.23
CA ASN A 206 11.33 18.00 -58.96
C ASN A 206 11.29 19.25 -59.86
N ASP A 207 10.61 19.15 -61.00
CA ASP A 207 10.48 20.23 -61.97
C ASP A 207 9.43 21.26 -61.53
N GLY A 208 9.90 22.40 -61.03
CA GLY A 208 9.04 23.50 -60.62
C GLY A 208 8.52 24.38 -61.76
N PHE A 209 8.90 24.16 -63.02
CA PHE A 209 8.39 24.92 -64.17
C PHE A 209 7.16 24.27 -64.79
N TYR A 210 7.19 22.97 -65.11
CA TYR A 210 6.00 22.25 -65.58
C TYR A 210 5.19 21.59 -64.45
N SER A 211 5.69 21.58 -63.21
CA SER A 211 5.05 20.95 -62.03
C SER A 211 4.98 19.43 -62.10
N GLU A 212 6.05 18.79 -62.55
CA GLU A 212 6.13 17.35 -62.79
C GLU A 212 7.28 16.69 -62.02
N LEU A 213 7.16 15.39 -61.75
CA LEU A 213 8.31 14.55 -61.42
C LEU A 213 9.00 14.12 -62.72
N VAL A 214 10.33 14.19 -62.77
CA VAL A 214 11.12 13.79 -63.94
C VAL A 214 12.24 12.84 -63.51
N ARG A 215 12.49 11.78 -64.28
CA ARG A 215 13.70 10.95 -64.18
C ARG A 215 14.66 11.36 -65.29
N TYR A 216 15.85 11.79 -64.90
CA TYR A 216 16.98 12.08 -65.76
C TYR A 216 18.00 10.96 -65.68
N ASP A 217 18.65 10.68 -66.80
CA ASP A 217 19.69 9.68 -66.94
C ASP A 217 20.71 10.24 -67.91
N PHE A 218 21.85 10.70 -67.37
CA PHE A 218 22.91 11.38 -68.12
C PHE A 218 23.73 10.43 -69.00
N GLN A 219 23.50 9.11 -68.94
CA GLN A 219 24.31 8.09 -69.61
C GLN A 219 25.82 8.24 -69.28
N GLN A 220 26.63 8.70 -70.23
CA GLN A 220 28.08 8.87 -70.05
C GLN A 220 28.36 10.26 -69.51
N ASP A 221 29.22 10.37 -68.51
CA ASP A 221 29.75 11.65 -68.06
C ASP A 221 30.80 12.16 -69.07
N HIS A 222 30.62 13.37 -69.60
CA HIS A 222 31.31 13.82 -70.82
C HIS A 222 32.71 14.43 -70.62
N ASP A 223 33.37 14.15 -69.48
CA ASP A 223 34.59 14.83 -68.98
C ASP A 223 34.33 16.33 -68.67
N THR A 224 35.21 16.97 -67.90
CA THR A 224 34.91 18.28 -67.31
C THR A 224 34.76 19.38 -68.36
N GLY A 225 33.64 20.09 -68.30
CA GLY A 225 33.35 21.29 -69.08
C GLY A 225 32.98 21.04 -70.54
N GLU A 226 32.81 19.80 -71.00
CA GLU A 226 32.26 19.54 -72.33
C GLU A 226 30.77 19.94 -72.43
N HIS A 227 30.14 19.70 -73.58
CA HIS A 227 28.83 20.26 -73.93
C HIS A 227 28.03 19.40 -74.92
N ASP A 228 28.46 18.15 -75.12
CA ASP A 228 27.63 17.13 -75.76
C ASP A 228 26.96 16.36 -74.63
N HIS A 229 25.65 16.17 -74.73
CA HIS A 229 24.78 15.45 -73.80
C HIS A 229 23.65 14.78 -74.61
N SER A 230 23.91 14.55 -75.90
CA SER A 230 22.90 14.11 -76.87
C SER A 230 22.53 12.62 -76.78
N ASP A 231 23.18 11.86 -75.89
CA ASP A 231 22.76 10.52 -75.47
C ASP A 231 21.86 10.52 -74.22
N GLY A 232 21.58 11.69 -73.61
CA GLY A 232 20.73 11.82 -72.44
C GLY A 232 19.31 11.24 -72.61
N ILE A 233 18.78 10.68 -71.52
CA ILE A 233 17.46 10.04 -71.46
C ILE A 233 16.61 10.74 -70.40
N VAL A 234 15.41 11.19 -70.78
CA VAL A 234 14.53 11.98 -69.90
C VAL A 234 13.09 11.44 -69.93
N HIS A 235 12.57 11.06 -68.76
CA HIS A 235 11.22 10.52 -68.57
C HIS A 235 10.38 11.41 -67.66
N ARG A 236 9.26 11.95 -68.14
CA ARG A 236 8.37 12.83 -67.39
C ARG A 236 7.15 12.08 -66.85
N TYR A 237 6.87 12.23 -65.57
CA TYR A 237 5.75 11.61 -64.86
C TYR A 237 4.64 12.64 -64.64
N SER A 238 3.96 13.01 -65.74
CA SER A 238 3.02 14.14 -65.81
C SER A 238 1.77 14.01 -64.91
N GLU A 239 1.49 12.82 -64.39
CA GLU A 239 0.41 12.59 -63.42
C GLU A 239 0.78 12.94 -61.96
N ILE A 240 2.08 13.11 -61.67
CA ILE A 240 2.60 13.48 -60.35
C ILE A 240 2.75 15.01 -60.31
N GLU A 241 1.63 15.71 -60.10
CA GLU A 241 1.61 17.18 -60.02
C GLU A 241 2.33 17.68 -58.75
N LEU A 242 3.49 18.34 -58.90
CA LEU A 242 4.30 18.91 -57.81
C LEU A 242 4.13 20.44 -57.71
N SER A 243 3.71 20.94 -56.55
CA SER A 243 3.44 22.38 -56.35
C SER A 243 4.59 23.06 -55.64
N ARG A 244 5.36 23.92 -56.31
CA ARG A 244 6.45 24.66 -55.64
C ARG A 244 5.98 25.87 -54.84
N PHE A 245 6.69 26.16 -53.76
CA PHE A 245 6.74 27.47 -53.11
C PHE A 245 8.10 28.11 -53.40
N ALA A 246 8.13 29.26 -54.07
CA ALA A 246 9.37 29.89 -54.51
C ALA A 246 10.31 30.24 -53.36
N GLY A 247 11.60 29.94 -53.50
CA GLY A 247 12.63 30.13 -52.49
C GLY A 247 12.55 29.15 -51.30
N VAL A 248 11.82 28.04 -51.42
CA VAL A 248 11.78 26.94 -50.45
C VAL A 248 11.91 25.61 -51.21
N PRO A 249 13.09 24.96 -51.18
CA PRO A 249 13.34 23.69 -51.88
C PRO A 249 12.35 22.59 -51.50
N GLY A 250 11.92 21.81 -52.49
CA GLY A 250 11.10 20.61 -52.33
C GLY A 250 11.96 19.37 -52.48
N HIS A 251 12.80 19.12 -51.47
CA HIS A 251 13.80 18.06 -51.48
C HIS A 251 13.16 16.67 -51.58
N MET A 252 13.98 15.70 -51.99
CA MET A 252 13.56 14.34 -52.26
C MET A 252 14.58 13.35 -51.72
N ILE A 253 14.15 12.14 -51.35
CA ILE A 253 15.04 11.06 -50.95
C ILE A 253 14.50 9.73 -51.45
N LEU A 254 15.36 8.89 -52.03
CA LEU A 254 15.00 7.56 -52.50
C LEU A 254 15.45 6.51 -51.48
N ASP A 255 14.49 5.74 -50.96
CA ASP A 255 14.79 4.46 -50.33
C ASP A 255 15.16 3.44 -51.41
N LYS A 256 16.46 3.16 -51.55
CA LYS A 256 16.98 2.24 -52.58
C LYS A 256 16.67 0.77 -52.29
N ASP A 257 16.36 0.41 -51.05
CA ASP A 257 16.01 -0.98 -50.68
C ASP A 257 14.53 -1.29 -51.04
N THR A 258 13.63 -0.32 -50.89
CA THR A 258 12.21 -0.48 -51.23
C THR A 258 11.84 0.02 -52.63
N GLY A 259 12.57 1.00 -53.17
CA GLY A 259 12.21 1.74 -54.38
C GLY A 259 11.16 2.82 -54.15
N ILE A 260 11.06 3.35 -52.93
CA ILE A 260 10.12 4.42 -52.60
C ILE A 260 10.85 5.76 -52.57
N LEU A 261 10.53 6.63 -53.54
CA LEU A 261 10.95 8.02 -53.58
C LEU A 261 9.98 8.87 -52.77
N TYR A 262 10.48 9.57 -51.76
CA TYR A 262 9.71 10.54 -50.98
C TYR A 262 9.99 11.96 -51.47
N ILE A 263 8.95 12.80 -51.55
CA ILE A 263 9.03 14.14 -52.15
C ILE A 263 8.34 15.17 -51.26
N SER A 264 9.06 16.22 -50.86
CA SER A 264 8.49 17.38 -50.17
C SER A 264 7.78 18.33 -51.16
N ASP A 265 6.45 18.32 -51.16
CA ASP A 265 5.63 19.20 -51.99
C ASP A 265 5.30 20.51 -51.23
N THR A 266 6.23 21.46 -51.35
CA THR A 266 6.33 22.68 -50.54
C THR A 266 5.09 23.59 -50.65
N GLY A 267 4.53 23.71 -51.85
CA GLY A 267 3.37 24.54 -52.15
C GLY A 267 2.04 23.87 -51.81
N ALA A 268 1.93 22.54 -51.92
CA ALA A 268 0.73 21.81 -51.53
C ALA A 268 0.67 21.44 -50.04
N ASN A 269 1.73 21.68 -49.26
CA ASN A 269 1.80 21.38 -47.82
C ASN A 269 1.62 19.87 -47.53
N ARG A 270 2.28 19.02 -48.32
CA ARG A 270 2.21 17.55 -48.24
C ARG A 270 3.56 16.91 -48.55
N VAL A 271 3.71 15.63 -48.20
CA VAL A 271 4.78 14.77 -48.71
C VAL A 271 4.15 13.69 -49.58
N LEU A 272 4.77 13.36 -50.71
CA LEU A 272 4.35 12.27 -51.59
C LEU A 272 5.31 11.08 -51.45
N TRP A 273 4.83 9.90 -51.85
CA TRP A 273 5.67 8.73 -52.12
C TRP A 273 5.41 8.21 -53.53
N VAL A 274 6.43 7.70 -54.21
CA VAL A 274 6.38 7.17 -55.58
C VAL A 274 7.17 5.87 -55.65
N ASN A 275 6.60 4.83 -56.24
CA ASN A 275 7.28 3.53 -56.43
C ASN A 275 8.10 3.53 -57.73
N THR A 276 9.41 3.77 -57.62
CA THR A 276 10.34 3.81 -58.76
C THR A 276 10.59 2.42 -59.37
N HIS A 277 10.31 1.36 -58.60
CA HIS A 277 10.37 -0.03 -59.05
C HIS A 277 9.08 -0.53 -59.70
N ASP A 278 8.05 0.31 -59.88
CA ASP A 278 6.84 -0.11 -60.58
C ASP A 278 7.10 -0.32 -62.08
N THR A 279 6.65 -1.48 -62.56
CA THR A 279 6.78 -1.91 -63.97
C THR A 279 5.42 -2.02 -64.66
N ALA A 280 4.33 -1.61 -64.00
CA ALA A 280 2.98 -1.58 -64.53
C ALA A 280 2.62 -0.27 -65.26
N THR A 281 3.62 0.56 -65.55
CA THR A 281 3.49 1.87 -66.20
C THR A 281 3.17 1.80 -67.70
N THR A 282 2.65 2.91 -68.22
CA THR A 282 2.51 3.19 -69.65
C THR A 282 3.54 4.24 -70.04
N SER A 283 4.32 4.01 -71.10
CA SER A 283 5.27 4.99 -71.65
C SER A 283 4.87 5.42 -73.06
N VAL A 284 4.96 6.72 -73.34
CA VAL A 284 4.65 7.35 -74.64
C VAL A 284 5.84 8.17 -75.10
N ASP A 285 6.27 7.94 -76.33
CA ASP A 285 7.30 8.74 -77.01
C ASP A 285 6.77 10.15 -77.29
N ILE A 286 7.44 11.16 -76.72
CA ILE A 286 7.11 12.58 -76.84
C ILE A 286 8.27 13.39 -77.45
N TYR A 287 9.21 12.73 -78.17
CA TYR A 287 10.42 13.36 -78.72
C TYR A 287 10.16 14.58 -79.62
N ASP A 288 9.01 14.63 -80.30
CA ASP A 288 8.59 15.77 -81.14
C ASP A 288 7.78 16.85 -80.37
N ASP A 289 7.64 16.76 -79.03
CA ASP A 289 6.93 17.79 -78.25
C ASP A 289 7.73 19.09 -78.11
N SER A 290 6.99 20.18 -77.95
CA SER A 290 7.47 21.53 -77.67
C SER A 290 8.12 21.73 -76.31
N SER A 291 7.91 20.82 -75.34
CA SER A 291 8.60 20.87 -74.06
C SER A 291 10.08 20.50 -74.15
N ARG A 292 10.51 19.82 -75.23
CA ARG A 292 11.92 19.50 -75.52
C ARG A 292 12.65 20.69 -76.15
N VAL A 293 13.75 21.12 -75.54
CA VAL A 293 14.60 22.25 -75.96
C VAL A 293 15.93 21.80 -76.57
N GLU A 294 16.35 20.55 -76.39
CA GLU A 294 17.62 20.00 -76.92
C GLU A 294 17.49 18.65 -77.62
N ASP A 295 18.58 18.17 -78.26
CA ASP A 295 18.65 16.82 -78.82
C ASP A 295 19.07 15.79 -77.76
N LEU A 296 18.30 14.71 -77.64
CA LEU A 296 18.40 13.63 -76.64
C LEU A 296 18.40 12.26 -77.36
N ASP A 297 18.69 11.15 -76.67
CA ASP A 297 18.45 9.79 -77.23
C ASP A 297 16.98 9.38 -77.04
N GLU A 298 16.41 9.64 -75.86
CA GLU A 298 15.05 9.24 -75.50
C GLU A 298 14.32 10.31 -74.66
N TYR A 299 13.08 10.65 -75.05
CA TYR A 299 12.21 11.60 -74.34
C TYR A 299 10.79 11.06 -74.26
N MET A 300 10.34 10.71 -73.04
CA MET A 300 9.12 9.94 -72.81
C MET A 300 8.20 10.60 -71.77
N GLU A 301 6.89 10.49 -71.98
CA GLU A 301 5.88 10.61 -70.92
C GLU A 301 5.64 9.23 -70.31
N VAL A 302 5.54 9.16 -68.98
CA VAL A 302 5.27 7.94 -68.21
C VAL A 302 4.06 8.16 -67.31
N THR A 303 3.07 7.25 -67.39
CA THR A 303 1.83 7.29 -66.59
C THR A 303 1.49 5.92 -66.01
N ASP A 304 0.42 5.86 -65.21
CA ASP A 304 -0.05 4.68 -64.48
C ASP A 304 0.96 4.14 -63.45
N VAL A 305 1.88 4.98 -62.93
CA VAL A 305 2.84 4.58 -61.88
C VAL A 305 2.16 4.50 -60.51
N GLU A 306 2.55 3.53 -59.69
CA GLU A 306 2.09 3.47 -58.30
C GLU A 306 2.69 4.60 -57.45
N TRP A 307 1.85 5.57 -57.06
CA TRP A 307 2.22 6.67 -56.15
C TRP A 307 1.10 6.99 -55.15
N GLY A 308 1.42 7.79 -54.13
CA GLY A 308 0.45 8.23 -53.12
C GLY A 308 0.86 9.49 -52.36
N ILE A 309 -0.04 9.95 -51.50
CA ILE A 309 0.24 11.01 -50.52
C ILE A 309 0.67 10.34 -49.22
N PHE A 310 1.86 10.68 -48.73
CA PHE A 310 2.42 10.17 -47.48
C PHE A 310 1.84 10.88 -46.26
N ASP A 311 1.88 12.23 -46.24
CA ASP A 311 1.29 13.05 -45.18
C ASP A 311 0.81 14.42 -45.71
N THR A 312 -0.08 15.10 -44.97
CA THR A 312 -0.67 16.40 -45.35
C THR A 312 -0.80 17.35 -44.16
N GLY A 313 -0.72 18.66 -44.43
CA GLY A 313 -0.89 19.70 -43.42
C GLY A 313 0.42 20.17 -42.78
N LEU A 314 1.56 19.65 -43.25
CA LEU A 314 2.91 20.12 -42.90
C LEU A 314 3.11 21.55 -43.39
N SER A 315 3.73 22.41 -42.58
CA SER A 315 3.86 23.83 -42.94
C SER A 315 5.04 24.05 -43.89
N ARG A 316 4.79 24.08 -45.20
CA ARG A 316 5.82 24.09 -46.27
C ARG A 316 6.92 23.04 -45.99
N PRO A 317 6.63 21.72 -46.15
CA PRO A 317 7.66 20.70 -46.01
C PRO A 317 8.79 20.97 -47.02
N SER A 318 10.05 20.84 -46.61
CA SER A 318 11.21 21.23 -47.44
C SER A 318 12.27 20.13 -47.45
N GLY A 319 13.28 20.21 -46.58
CA GLY A 319 14.29 19.15 -46.42
C GLY A 319 13.70 17.82 -46.00
N ILE A 320 14.27 16.74 -46.51
CA ILE A 320 13.84 15.38 -46.27
C ILE A 320 15.05 14.46 -46.16
N ALA A 321 15.06 13.58 -45.17
CA ALA A 321 16.13 12.61 -44.94
C ALA A 321 15.55 11.27 -44.48
N LEU A 322 16.25 10.17 -44.72
CA LEU A 322 15.81 8.82 -44.38
C LEU A 322 16.92 8.08 -43.63
N HIS A 323 16.61 7.51 -42.47
CA HIS A 323 17.57 6.69 -41.72
C HIS A 323 16.84 5.70 -40.80
N ASP A 324 17.30 4.44 -40.80
CA ASP A 324 16.80 3.34 -39.96
C ASP A 324 15.26 3.24 -39.88
N GLY A 325 14.60 3.33 -41.04
CA GLY A 325 13.14 3.26 -41.16
C GLY A 325 12.39 4.50 -40.69
N THR A 326 13.09 5.60 -40.39
CA THR A 326 12.49 6.89 -40.02
C THR A 326 12.70 7.92 -41.13
N LEU A 327 11.59 8.45 -41.65
CA LEU A 327 11.60 9.57 -42.59
C LEU A 327 11.52 10.89 -41.80
N PHE A 328 12.48 11.78 -42.00
CA PHE A 328 12.53 13.11 -41.40
C PHE A 328 12.11 14.15 -42.42
N VAL A 329 11.23 15.08 -42.05
CA VAL A 329 10.76 16.17 -42.91
C VAL A 329 10.85 17.49 -42.15
N SER A 330 11.56 18.47 -42.71
CA SER A 330 11.62 19.82 -42.16
C SER A 330 10.42 20.63 -42.62
N GLN A 331 9.91 21.49 -41.74
CA GLN A 331 8.77 22.36 -42.00
C GLN A 331 9.26 23.81 -42.01
N ASN A 332 9.63 24.29 -43.19
CA ASN A 332 10.11 25.66 -43.41
C ASN A 332 9.12 26.71 -42.85
N GLY A 333 7.82 26.43 -42.92
CA GLY A 333 6.76 27.35 -42.53
C GLY A 333 6.58 27.60 -41.05
N ASN A 334 7.20 26.79 -40.17
CA ASN A 334 7.02 26.92 -38.72
C ASN A 334 8.24 26.56 -37.85
N GLY A 335 9.41 26.26 -38.44
CA GLY A 335 10.64 25.99 -37.70
C GLY A 335 10.64 24.64 -36.97
N LYS A 336 9.97 23.63 -37.54
CA LYS A 336 9.83 22.30 -36.94
C LYS A 336 10.41 21.20 -37.82
N ILE A 337 10.73 20.08 -37.21
CA ILE A 337 11.09 18.84 -37.91
C ILE A 337 10.13 17.75 -37.42
N THR A 338 9.64 16.92 -38.34
CA THR A 338 8.81 15.76 -38.03
C THR A 338 9.52 14.49 -38.48
N GLY A 339 9.72 13.55 -37.57
CA GLY A 339 10.16 12.19 -37.88
C GLY A 339 8.95 11.26 -37.91
N PHE A 340 8.90 10.38 -38.92
CA PHE A 340 7.82 9.41 -39.17
C PHE A 340 8.42 8.01 -39.22
N ASN A 341 7.95 7.12 -38.33
CA ASN A 341 8.45 5.75 -38.26
C ASN A 341 7.64 4.90 -39.26
N LEU A 342 8.29 4.56 -40.37
CA LEU A 342 7.65 4.05 -41.58
C LEU A 342 6.98 2.69 -41.34
N ASP A 343 5.87 2.46 -42.05
CA ASP A 343 5.32 1.12 -42.21
C ASP A 343 6.26 0.27 -43.09
N SER A 344 6.19 -1.06 -42.97
CA SER A 344 7.13 -1.99 -43.63
C SER A 344 7.11 -1.97 -45.17
N ASP A 345 6.20 -1.23 -45.79
CA ASP A 345 6.13 -1.03 -47.25
C ASP A 345 6.53 0.38 -47.71
N GLY A 346 6.92 1.27 -46.78
CA GLY A 346 7.31 2.67 -47.04
C GLY A 346 6.15 3.60 -47.41
N LYS A 347 4.91 3.10 -47.51
CA LYS A 347 3.78 3.88 -48.08
C LYS A 347 2.94 4.60 -47.02
N GLY A 348 3.31 4.44 -45.75
CA GLY A 348 2.67 5.02 -44.57
C GLY A 348 3.62 5.02 -43.37
N PHE A 349 3.08 5.35 -42.19
CA PHE A 349 3.84 5.37 -40.94
C PHE A 349 2.95 4.96 -39.77
N SER A 350 3.56 4.29 -38.79
CA SER A 350 2.87 3.77 -37.60
C SER A 350 2.74 4.84 -36.49
N ASN A 351 3.74 5.72 -36.37
CA ASN A 351 3.73 6.89 -35.51
C ASN A 351 4.64 8.00 -36.07
N SER A 352 4.49 9.21 -35.53
CA SER A 352 5.39 10.32 -35.81
C SER A 352 5.60 11.20 -34.58
N ARG A 353 6.67 11.99 -34.59
CA ARG A 353 6.97 12.99 -33.57
C ARG A 353 7.45 14.27 -34.23
N THR A 354 6.85 15.40 -33.85
CA THR A 354 7.28 16.72 -34.29
C THR A 354 8.00 17.43 -33.17
N VAL A 355 9.18 17.97 -33.45
CA VAL A 355 9.98 18.80 -32.54
C VAL A 355 10.03 20.24 -33.05
N ASN A 356 10.22 21.20 -32.14
CA ASN A 356 10.50 22.59 -32.52
C ASN A 356 12.02 22.79 -32.50
N THR A 357 12.53 23.61 -33.41
CA THR A 357 13.91 24.10 -33.37
C THR A 357 13.93 25.61 -33.09
N ASN A 358 15.11 26.22 -32.95
CA ASN A 358 15.24 27.68 -32.89
C ASN A 358 15.28 28.36 -34.28
N ALA A 359 15.27 27.59 -35.37
CA ALA A 359 15.42 28.10 -36.74
C ALA A 359 14.13 28.70 -37.31
N GLY A 360 14.28 29.79 -38.06
CA GLY A 360 13.14 30.49 -38.68
C GLY A 360 12.85 30.06 -40.12
N SER A 361 13.77 29.34 -40.78
CA SER A 361 13.63 28.86 -42.15
C SER A 361 14.49 27.61 -42.34
N ILE A 362 14.04 26.47 -41.82
CA ILE A 362 14.69 25.18 -42.07
C ILE A 362 14.54 24.82 -43.56
N MET A 363 15.62 24.35 -44.16
CA MET A 363 15.67 23.81 -45.52
C MET A 363 16.13 22.35 -45.47
N GLY A 364 17.22 21.98 -46.16
CA GLY A 364 17.79 20.64 -46.22
C GLY A 364 17.98 19.96 -44.86
N LEU A 365 17.83 18.64 -44.87
CA LEU A 365 18.05 17.74 -43.75
C LEU A 365 19.03 16.66 -44.20
N GLU A 366 19.92 16.24 -43.29
CA GLU A 366 20.86 15.15 -43.57
C GLU A 366 21.17 14.35 -42.31
N ILE A 367 21.46 13.06 -42.47
CA ILE A 367 21.87 12.16 -41.39
C ILE A 367 23.38 11.91 -41.50
N GLY A 368 24.14 12.56 -40.62
CA GLY A 368 25.59 12.53 -40.64
C GLY A 368 26.21 11.46 -39.74
N PRO A 369 27.52 11.60 -39.44
CA PRO A 369 28.25 10.74 -38.53
C PRO A 369 27.51 10.52 -37.20
N GLU A 370 27.66 9.31 -36.64
CA GLU A 370 26.97 8.85 -35.41
C GLU A 370 25.44 8.77 -35.54
N GLY A 371 24.87 8.87 -36.75
CA GLY A 371 23.43 8.81 -37.00
C GLY A 371 22.67 10.07 -36.56
N LYS A 372 23.39 11.18 -36.38
CA LYS A 372 22.83 12.47 -35.92
C LYS A 372 22.13 13.19 -37.06
N LEU A 373 21.06 13.92 -36.73
CA LEU A 373 20.33 14.75 -37.70
C LEU A 373 20.94 16.16 -37.76
N TRP A 374 21.14 16.63 -38.99
CA TRP A 374 21.68 17.95 -39.31
C TRP A 374 20.67 18.69 -40.17
N TYR A 375 20.67 20.02 -40.11
CA TYR A 375 19.80 20.84 -40.94
C TYR A 375 20.38 22.21 -41.26
N VAL A 376 19.91 22.78 -42.37
CA VAL A 376 20.20 24.15 -42.80
C VAL A 376 19.18 25.12 -42.19
N ASP A 377 19.65 26.12 -41.43
CA ASP A 377 18.88 27.32 -41.07
C ASP A 377 19.24 28.47 -42.01
N SER A 378 18.53 28.48 -43.14
CA SER A 378 18.77 29.42 -44.24
C SER A 378 18.51 30.90 -43.85
N LEU A 379 17.69 31.16 -42.81
CA LEU A 379 17.42 32.53 -42.36
C LEU A 379 18.61 33.17 -41.64
N ASN A 380 19.43 32.36 -40.97
CA ASN A 380 20.58 32.83 -40.17
C ASN A 380 21.93 32.44 -40.79
N ASN A 381 21.93 31.88 -42.02
CA ASN A 381 23.10 31.31 -42.70
C ASN A 381 23.90 30.34 -41.81
N ASN A 382 23.22 29.35 -41.22
CA ASN A 382 23.86 28.33 -40.36
C ASN A 382 23.55 26.90 -40.82
N VAL A 383 24.46 25.98 -40.52
CA VAL A 383 24.16 24.55 -40.39
C VAL A 383 24.17 24.17 -38.91
N ILE A 384 23.15 23.43 -38.50
CA ILE A 384 22.92 22.99 -37.12
C ILE A 384 22.95 21.46 -37.05
N ARG A 385 23.63 20.91 -36.05
CA ARG A 385 23.51 19.51 -35.63
C ARG A 385 22.59 19.40 -34.42
N LEU A 386 21.72 18.39 -34.41
CA LEU A 386 21.03 17.96 -33.21
C LEU A 386 21.91 16.96 -32.44
N ASP A 387 22.21 17.28 -31.18
CA ASP A 387 22.80 16.34 -30.22
C ASP A 387 21.71 15.92 -29.21
N PRO A 388 21.07 14.75 -29.37
CA PRO A 388 20.12 14.21 -28.40
C PRO A 388 20.72 14.02 -27.02
N TYR A 389 19.90 14.17 -25.97
CA TYR A 389 20.29 13.77 -24.63
C TYR A 389 20.21 12.24 -24.48
N GLU A 390 21.10 11.69 -23.65
CA GLU A 390 21.04 10.29 -23.22
C GLU A 390 19.72 9.98 -22.50
N ASP A 391 19.19 8.79 -22.81
CA ASP A 391 17.93 8.20 -22.36
C ASP A 391 18.09 6.69 -22.56
N ALA A 392 18.54 6.00 -21.50
CA ALA A 392 19.06 4.64 -21.61
C ALA A 392 17.99 3.53 -21.62
N ASP A 393 16.74 3.85 -21.27
CA ASP A 393 15.60 2.91 -21.30
C ASP A 393 14.47 3.31 -22.26
N PHE A 394 14.56 4.49 -22.87
CA PHE A 394 13.71 5.02 -23.95
C PHE A 394 12.30 5.46 -23.53
N ASP A 395 12.11 5.84 -22.27
CA ASP A 395 10.84 6.38 -21.76
C ASP A 395 10.57 7.85 -22.16
N ARG A 396 11.62 8.55 -22.64
CA ARG A 396 11.64 9.98 -23.05
C ARG A 396 11.85 10.99 -21.92
N VAL A 397 12.35 10.56 -20.77
CA VAL A 397 13.06 11.38 -19.79
C VAL A 397 14.56 11.27 -20.05
N ARG A 398 15.34 12.30 -19.71
CA ARG A 398 16.80 12.27 -19.89
C ARG A 398 17.47 11.73 -18.63
N ASP A 399 18.45 10.84 -18.79
CA ASP A 399 19.19 10.18 -17.70
C ASP A 399 19.59 11.14 -16.57
N SER A 400 20.01 12.37 -16.92
CA SER A 400 20.47 13.37 -15.96
C SER A 400 19.39 14.01 -15.08
N THR A 401 18.11 13.74 -15.34
CA THR A 401 16.95 14.20 -14.57
C THR A 401 16.00 13.06 -14.19
N ASP A 402 16.38 11.83 -14.53
CA ASP A 402 15.62 10.62 -14.29
C ASP A 402 16.09 9.98 -12.97
N ALA A 403 15.13 9.62 -12.10
CA ALA A 403 15.43 8.91 -10.86
C ALA A 403 15.75 7.41 -11.07
N TYR A 404 15.25 6.81 -12.15
CA TYR A 404 15.30 5.39 -12.47
C TYR A 404 15.75 5.11 -13.93
N PRO A 405 16.89 5.63 -14.41
CA PRO A 405 17.32 5.69 -15.84
C PRO A 405 17.67 4.33 -16.50
N ASN A 406 17.12 3.23 -16.02
CA ASN A 406 17.25 1.88 -16.58
C ASN A 406 15.93 1.10 -16.46
N ASN A 407 14.80 1.78 -16.23
CA ASN A 407 13.48 1.19 -16.04
C ASN A 407 12.38 2.08 -16.63
N SER A 408 12.06 1.86 -17.90
CA SER A 408 11.13 2.65 -18.73
C SER A 408 9.64 2.70 -18.32
N LEU A 409 9.34 2.32 -17.09
CA LEU A 409 8.05 2.49 -16.43
C LEU A 409 8.08 3.56 -15.33
N LEU A 410 9.27 3.98 -14.89
CA LEU A 410 9.53 4.86 -13.74
C LEU A 410 10.55 5.92 -14.15
N TRP A 411 10.35 7.17 -13.72
CA TRP A 411 11.26 8.27 -14.04
C TRP A 411 11.39 9.35 -12.95
N SER A 412 10.55 9.28 -11.91
CA SER A 412 10.47 10.33 -10.88
C SER A 412 10.28 9.73 -9.49
N ASP A 413 11.03 10.30 -8.56
CA ASP A 413 11.01 10.10 -7.11
C ASP A 413 11.15 11.54 -6.57
N ASN A 414 10.01 12.19 -6.31
CA ASN A 414 9.96 13.64 -6.14
C ASN A 414 10.40 14.12 -4.75
N ASP A 415 10.30 13.27 -3.72
CA ASP A 415 10.77 13.56 -2.37
C ASP A 415 12.05 12.82 -1.95
N GLY A 416 12.46 11.79 -2.69
CA GLY A 416 13.75 11.11 -2.57
C GLY A 416 13.75 9.93 -1.60
N ASP A 417 12.61 9.28 -1.36
CA ASP A 417 12.48 8.16 -0.44
C ASP A 417 12.78 6.77 -1.06
N GLY A 418 12.80 6.70 -2.39
CA GLY A 418 13.09 5.49 -3.18
C GLY A 418 11.85 4.71 -3.66
N TYR A 419 10.64 5.22 -3.41
CA TYR A 419 9.44 4.88 -4.16
C TYR A 419 9.29 5.84 -5.36
N ALA A 420 8.46 5.45 -6.33
CA ALA A 420 8.35 6.16 -7.60
C ALA A 420 6.96 6.74 -7.79
N ASP A 421 6.86 8.01 -8.19
CA ASP A 421 5.59 8.71 -8.40
C ASP A 421 4.68 8.00 -9.44
N GLN A 422 5.28 7.17 -10.31
CA GLN A 422 4.59 6.45 -11.38
C GLN A 422 3.78 5.28 -10.83
N GLN A 423 2.48 5.31 -11.13
CA GLN A 423 1.49 4.35 -10.67
C GLN A 423 1.51 3.02 -11.47
N GLY A 424 1.25 1.91 -10.78
CA GLY A 424 1.07 0.59 -11.40
C GLY A 424 2.27 -0.35 -11.34
N THR A 425 3.29 -0.03 -10.55
CA THR A 425 4.43 -0.92 -10.25
C THR A 425 4.40 -1.39 -8.78
N ASN A 426 5.35 -2.25 -8.39
CA ASN A 426 5.50 -2.71 -7.01
C ASN A 426 6.34 -1.77 -6.13
N ILE A 427 6.75 -0.61 -6.65
CA ILE A 427 7.39 0.49 -5.91
C ILE A 427 6.70 1.82 -6.25
N SER A 428 5.44 1.78 -6.68
CA SER A 428 4.64 3.00 -6.85
C SER A 428 4.37 3.62 -5.49
N ASP A 429 4.61 4.92 -5.40
CA ASP A 429 4.36 5.72 -4.20
C ASP A 429 2.88 6.15 -4.10
N ASP A 430 2.29 5.98 -2.93
CA ASP A 430 0.95 6.46 -2.58
C ASP A 430 0.98 7.88 -1.98
N CYS A 431 2.17 8.39 -1.60
CA CYS A 431 2.44 9.71 -1.02
C CYS A 431 3.49 10.61 -1.77
N PRO A 432 3.47 10.80 -3.12
CA PRO A 432 4.55 11.42 -3.95
C PRO A 432 5.10 12.84 -3.65
N ASP A 433 4.65 13.49 -2.58
CA ASP A 433 5.13 14.80 -2.11
C ASP A 433 5.60 14.73 -0.63
N THR A 434 5.70 13.55 -0.01
CA THR A 434 5.92 13.35 1.44
C THR A 434 6.73 12.09 1.74
N TYR A 435 8.05 12.25 1.74
CA TYR A 435 9.05 11.24 2.07
C TYR A 435 8.57 10.26 3.16
N GLY A 436 8.56 8.98 2.82
CA GLY A 436 8.11 7.90 3.68
C GLY A 436 9.13 6.79 3.90
N SER A 437 8.62 5.70 4.47
CA SER A 437 9.34 4.42 4.53
C SER A 437 8.42 3.20 4.66
N SER A 438 7.10 3.40 4.63
CA SER A 438 6.12 2.32 4.74
C SER A 438 6.28 1.30 3.61
N THR A 439 6.12 0.01 3.94
CA THR A 439 6.14 -1.12 3.00
C THR A 439 4.84 -1.95 3.07
N SER A 440 3.89 -1.56 3.92
CA SER A 440 2.55 -2.10 4.11
C SER A 440 1.54 -0.96 4.29
N GLY A 441 0.26 -1.22 4.03
CA GLY A 441 -0.73 -0.16 3.83
C GLY A 441 -0.42 0.62 2.54
N SER A 442 -0.45 1.94 2.62
CA SER A 442 -0.01 2.86 1.58
C SER A 442 1.52 2.87 1.50
N LEU A 443 2.11 2.66 0.32
CA LEU A 443 3.56 2.60 0.11
C LEU A 443 4.19 3.98 -0.05
N GLY A 444 5.45 4.17 0.36
CA GLY A 444 6.15 5.46 0.27
C GLY A 444 5.60 6.57 1.18
N CYS A 445 4.74 6.20 2.13
CA CYS A 445 4.15 7.11 3.09
C CYS A 445 4.93 7.12 4.42
N LEU A 446 4.68 8.16 5.21
CA LEU A 446 5.26 8.30 6.56
C LEU A 446 4.92 7.07 7.43
N ASP A 447 5.96 6.54 8.06
CA ASP A 447 5.95 5.44 9.03
C ASP A 447 6.76 5.96 10.24
N SER A 448 6.05 6.34 11.30
CA SER A 448 6.58 7.15 12.41
C SER A 448 7.32 6.34 13.47
N ASP A 449 7.07 5.03 13.60
CA ASP A 449 7.73 4.14 14.56
C ASP A 449 8.59 3.04 13.91
N GLY A 450 8.42 2.76 12.62
CA GLY A 450 9.24 1.86 11.82
C GLY A 450 8.72 0.43 11.75
N ASP A 451 7.43 0.20 12.02
CA ASP A 451 6.83 -1.15 12.01
C ASP A 451 6.59 -1.73 10.61
N SER A 452 6.57 -0.88 9.57
CA SER A 452 6.31 -1.10 8.12
C SER A 452 4.97 -0.55 7.60
N TRP A 453 3.99 -0.25 8.44
CA TRP A 453 2.73 0.36 8.04
C TRP A 453 2.86 1.89 7.95
N SER A 454 2.05 2.51 7.09
CA SER A 454 1.98 3.97 7.04
C SER A 454 1.08 4.52 8.15
N ASP A 455 1.43 5.66 8.75
CA ASP A 455 0.69 6.40 9.79
C ASP A 455 -0.82 6.62 9.50
N GLN A 456 -1.26 6.48 8.25
CA GLN A 456 -2.66 6.67 7.82
C GLN A 456 -3.47 5.36 7.68
N ASP A 457 -2.80 4.21 7.64
CA ASP A 457 -3.39 2.86 7.60
C ASP A 457 -3.05 2.04 8.86
N ASP A 458 -2.42 2.70 9.83
CA ASP A 458 -2.02 2.20 11.14
C ASP A 458 -2.88 2.87 12.22
N GLU A 459 -3.53 2.08 13.09
CA GLU A 459 -4.36 2.60 14.19
C GLU A 459 -3.53 3.00 15.43
N PHE A 460 -2.26 2.58 15.51
CA PHE A 460 -1.31 2.93 16.57
C PHE A 460 0.06 3.48 16.06
N PRO A 461 0.13 4.60 15.30
CA PRO A 461 1.35 5.10 14.61
C PRO A 461 2.58 5.54 15.45
N LEU A 462 2.67 5.12 16.71
CA LEU A 462 3.72 5.47 17.67
C LEU A 462 4.10 4.27 18.58
N GLU A 463 3.68 3.05 18.24
CA GLU A 463 3.92 1.81 18.98
C GLU A 463 4.23 0.67 17.99
N GLU A 464 5.53 0.49 17.69
CA GLU A 464 6.16 -0.42 16.69
C GLU A 464 5.74 -1.91 16.72
N THR A 465 4.81 -2.28 17.60
CA THR A 465 4.34 -3.64 17.83
C THR A 465 2.84 -3.82 17.60
N GLN A 466 2.08 -2.75 17.33
CA GLN A 466 0.64 -2.77 17.06
C GLN A 466 0.33 -1.90 15.84
N TRP A 467 -0.50 -2.39 14.93
CA TRP A 467 -0.88 -1.65 13.71
C TRP A 467 -2.36 -1.81 13.32
N ALA A 468 -3.12 -2.59 14.09
CA ALA A 468 -4.50 -2.94 13.76
C ALA A 468 -5.34 -3.05 15.04
N ASP A 469 -6.56 -2.51 14.97
CA ASP A 469 -7.63 -2.63 15.95
C ASP A 469 -8.90 -3.04 15.20
N SER A 470 -9.25 -4.32 15.25
CA SER A 470 -10.31 -4.87 14.40
C SER A 470 -11.73 -4.51 14.84
N ASP A 471 -11.93 -3.99 16.06
CA ASP A 471 -13.26 -3.65 16.59
C ASP A 471 -13.39 -2.25 17.21
N ASN A 472 -12.30 -1.49 17.20
CA ASN A 472 -12.17 -0.05 17.50
C ASN A 472 -12.38 0.22 19.00
N ASP A 473 -11.68 -0.52 19.85
CA ASP A 473 -11.71 -0.37 21.31
C ASP A 473 -10.45 0.31 21.90
N GLY A 474 -9.39 0.45 21.11
CA GLY A 474 -8.12 1.06 21.49
C GLY A 474 -7.05 0.09 22.02
N TYR A 475 -7.26 -1.22 21.90
CA TYR A 475 -6.25 -2.26 22.12
C TYR A 475 -5.85 -2.92 20.79
N GLY A 476 -4.58 -3.30 20.66
CA GLY A 476 -4.04 -3.77 19.37
C GLY A 476 -4.15 -5.27 19.17
N ASP A 477 -4.58 -5.69 17.98
CA ASP A 477 -4.83 -7.09 17.58
C ASP A 477 -3.59 -8.00 17.73
N ASN A 478 -2.36 -7.45 17.63
CA ASN A 478 -1.13 -8.25 17.61
C ASN A 478 -0.81 -8.78 19.00
N GLN A 479 -1.17 -10.04 19.23
CA GLN A 479 -0.95 -10.83 20.44
C GLN A 479 0.51 -10.90 20.97
N THR A 480 1.49 -10.42 20.19
CA THR A 480 2.91 -10.37 20.58
C THR A 480 3.43 -8.97 20.89
N GLY A 481 2.62 -7.93 20.68
CA GLY A 481 2.97 -6.54 20.92
C GLY A 481 2.67 -6.03 22.33
N ALA A 482 2.74 -4.70 22.48
CA ALA A 482 2.38 -3.99 23.70
C ALA A 482 0.86 -3.98 23.89
N ASN A 483 0.43 -4.20 25.14
CA ASN A 483 -0.98 -4.19 25.57
C ASN A 483 -1.97 -4.81 24.55
N PRO A 484 -1.74 -6.07 24.13
CA PRO A 484 -2.54 -6.67 23.08
C PRO A 484 -3.99 -6.85 23.53
N ASP A 485 -4.93 -6.68 22.60
CA ASP A 485 -6.30 -7.06 22.82
C ASP A 485 -6.40 -8.59 22.95
N MET A 486 -7.01 -9.06 24.03
CA MET A 486 -7.26 -10.47 24.29
C MET A 486 -8.59 -10.95 23.69
N CYS A 487 -9.39 -10.04 23.11
CA CYS A 487 -10.65 -10.27 22.43
C CYS A 487 -10.77 -9.64 20.99
N PRO A 488 -9.80 -9.77 20.04
CA PRO A 488 -9.60 -8.98 18.77
C PRO A 488 -10.73 -8.80 17.73
N THR A 489 -11.99 -8.96 18.09
CA THR A 489 -13.19 -8.88 17.24
C THR A 489 -14.46 -8.58 18.06
N ILE A 490 -14.34 -8.31 19.35
CA ILE A 490 -15.42 -8.10 20.32
C ILE A 490 -15.04 -6.96 21.29
N GLN A 491 -15.19 -5.72 20.81
CA GLN A 491 -14.95 -4.46 21.54
C GLN A 491 -15.19 -4.56 23.05
N GLY A 492 -14.15 -4.22 23.80
CA GLY A 492 -14.14 -4.22 25.24
C GLY A 492 -13.22 -3.16 25.84
N PHE A 493 -13.17 -3.07 27.18
CA PHE A 493 -12.43 -1.99 27.85
C PHE A 493 -11.78 -2.43 29.18
N SER A 494 -11.74 -3.73 29.46
CA SER A 494 -11.03 -4.29 30.62
C SER A 494 -9.53 -3.99 30.56
N GLN A 495 -8.90 -3.88 31.73
CA GLN A 495 -7.54 -3.34 31.91
C GLN A 495 -6.62 -4.23 32.74
N TYR A 496 -7.16 -5.20 33.50
CA TYR A 496 -6.40 -5.89 34.56
C TYR A 496 -6.15 -7.38 34.33
N ASP A 497 -7.08 -8.12 33.70
CA ASP A 497 -6.91 -9.54 33.39
C ASP A 497 -6.69 -9.79 31.88
N ARG A 498 -7.72 -9.58 31.06
CA ARG A 498 -7.69 -9.66 29.61
C ARG A 498 -7.97 -8.27 29.07
N MET A 499 -6.95 -7.57 28.56
CA MET A 499 -7.17 -6.25 27.96
C MET A 499 -8.06 -6.33 26.70
N GLY A 500 -8.88 -5.30 26.44
CA GLY A 500 -9.80 -5.22 25.29
C GLY A 500 -10.99 -6.21 25.30
N CYS A 501 -11.16 -7.00 26.35
CA CYS A 501 -12.35 -7.84 26.49
C CYS A 501 -13.55 -7.08 27.07
N PRO A 502 -14.80 -7.53 26.80
CA PRO A 502 -15.99 -6.91 27.36
C PRO A 502 -15.92 -6.85 28.89
N ASP A 503 -16.28 -5.69 29.43
CA ASP A 503 -16.36 -5.37 30.86
C ASP A 503 -17.68 -4.60 31.02
N ALA A 504 -18.69 -5.25 31.59
CA ALA A 504 -20.05 -4.73 31.58
C ALA A 504 -20.38 -3.73 32.71
N ASP A 505 -19.43 -3.45 33.62
CA ASP A 505 -19.61 -2.45 34.68
C ASP A 505 -18.47 -1.44 34.88
N GLU A 506 -17.39 -1.58 34.12
CA GLU A 506 -16.23 -0.69 33.99
C GLU A 506 -15.24 -0.73 35.17
N ASP A 507 -15.13 -1.84 35.91
CA ASP A 507 -14.13 -1.98 36.99
C ASP A 507 -12.72 -2.41 36.56
N GLY A 508 -12.57 -2.83 35.29
CA GLY A 508 -11.32 -3.21 34.67
C GLY A 508 -11.07 -4.72 34.58
N TYR A 509 -11.96 -5.57 35.08
CA TYR A 509 -11.90 -7.03 34.89
C TYR A 509 -12.91 -7.48 33.81
N SER A 510 -12.54 -8.50 33.03
CA SER A 510 -13.33 -8.92 31.88
C SER A 510 -14.49 -9.88 32.23
N ASP A 511 -15.64 -9.67 31.59
CA ASP A 511 -16.82 -10.55 31.61
C ASP A 511 -16.43 -12.01 31.28
N PRO A 512 -16.97 -13.02 32.00
CA PRO A 512 -16.67 -14.42 31.75
C PRO A 512 -17.18 -14.88 30.38
N SER A 513 -16.27 -15.43 29.57
CA SER A 513 -16.55 -16.01 28.25
C SER A 513 -16.53 -17.54 28.30
N SER A 514 -16.76 -18.19 27.16
CA SER A 514 -16.76 -19.67 27.06
C SER A 514 -15.39 -20.33 27.29
N ASP A 515 -14.33 -19.53 27.25
CA ASP A 515 -12.92 -19.88 27.17
C ASP A 515 -12.07 -19.16 28.23
N TRP A 516 -12.65 -18.19 28.96
CA TRP A 516 -12.09 -17.55 30.14
C TRP A 516 -13.20 -17.43 31.20
N THR A 517 -13.16 -18.30 32.19
CA THR A 517 -14.17 -18.37 33.25
C THR A 517 -13.71 -17.63 34.50
N THR A 518 -14.61 -17.48 35.49
CA THR A 518 -14.25 -16.96 36.82
C THR A 518 -13.11 -17.76 37.47
N THR A 519 -12.98 -19.05 37.16
CA THR A 519 -11.86 -19.89 37.65
C THR A 519 -10.53 -19.63 36.96
N ASP A 520 -10.55 -19.00 35.77
CA ASP A 520 -9.34 -18.60 35.02
C ASP A 520 -8.90 -17.17 35.39
N GLY A 521 -9.83 -16.35 35.89
CA GLY A 521 -9.58 -14.98 36.37
C GLY A 521 -10.60 -13.93 35.90
N ALA A 522 -11.66 -14.34 35.18
CA ALA A 522 -12.73 -13.46 34.76
C ALA A 522 -13.53 -12.89 35.94
N ASP A 523 -14.23 -11.78 35.70
CA ASP A 523 -15.12 -11.16 36.68
C ASP A 523 -16.22 -12.14 37.17
N ALA A 524 -16.27 -12.35 38.48
CA ALA A 524 -17.29 -13.15 39.16
C ALA A 524 -18.65 -12.45 39.29
N PHE A 525 -18.70 -11.11 39.23
CA PHE A 525 -19.90 -10.29 39.33
C PHE A 525 -20.03 -9.20 38.22
N PRO A 526 -20.20 -9.56 36.92
CA PRO A 526 -20.22 -8.68 35.71
C PRO A 526 -21.21 -7.51 35.60
N THR A 527 -21.67 -6.97 36.72
CA THR A 527 -22.67 -5.89 36.84
C THR A 527 -22.55 -5.16 38.19
N LYS A 528 -21.42 -5.29 38.92
CA LYS A 528 -21.20 -4.94 40.33
C LYS A 528 -19.90 -4.21 40.69
N TYR A 529 -19.15 -3.59 39.77
CA TYR A 529 -18.06 -2.56 39.86
C TYR A 529 -17.10 -2.52 41.08
N THR A 530 -17.65 -2.64 42.27
CA THR A 530 -16.93 -2.83 43.52
C THR A 530 -16.41 -4.24 43.74
N GLN A 531 -16.72 -5.21 42.87
CA GLN A 531 -16.49 -6.63 43.13
C GLN A 531 -16.26 -7.41 41.84
N TRP A 532 -15.08 -8.04 41.74
CA TRP A 532 -14.69 -8.82 40.55
C TRP A 532 -14.29 -10.28 40.87
N LYS A 533 -14.23 -10.66 42.15
CA LYS A 533 -13.61 -11.92 42.58
C LYS A 533 -14.42 -12.64 43.65
N ASP A 534 -14.56 -13.95 43.47
CA ASP A 534 -15.21 -14.91 44.37
C ASP A 534 -14.31 -16.18 44.37
N SER A 535 -13.59 -16.41 45.47
CA SER A 535 -12.54 -17.44 45.53
C SER A 535 -13.03 -18.85 45.83
N ASP A 536 -14.18 -18.99 46.47
CA ASP A 536 -14.74 -20.29 46.89
C ASP A 536 -16.10 -20.61 46.27
N SER A 537 -16.65 -19.66 45.49
CA SER A 537 -17.82 -19.78 44.63
C SER A 537 -19.16 -19.87 45.36
N ASP A 538 -19.31 -19.13 46.46
CA ASP A 538 -20.55 -19.07 47.25
C ASP A 538 -21.51 -17.92 46.85
N GLY A 539 -21.01 -16.91 46.12
CA GLY A 539 -21.77 -15.74 45.67
C GLY A 539 -21.67 -14.50 46.55
N PHE A 540 -20.86 -14.53 47.60
CA PHE A 540 -20.22 -13.37 48.22
C PHE A 540 -18.84 -13.15 47.59
N GLY A 541 -18.31 -11.93 47.66
CA GLY A 541 -17.10 -11.58 46.92
C GLY A 541 -15.97 -11.08 47.80
N ASP A 542 -14.75 -11.42 47.41
CA ASP A 542 -13.49 -11.16 48.12
C ASP A 542 -13.26 -9.68 48.52
N ASN A 543 -13.72 -8.71 47.72
CA ASN A 543 -13.48 -7.30 48.01
C ASN A 543 -14.26 -6.87 49.27
N PRO A 544 -13.60 -6.20 50.24
CA PRO A 544 -14.21 -5.88 51.52
C PRO A 544 -15.26 -4.77 51.44
N SER A 545 -16.13 -4.73 52.46
CA SER A 545 -17.12 -3.67 52.66
C SER A 545 -16.50 -2.26 52.51
N PRO A 546 -17.09 -1.34 51.71
CA PRO A 546 -18.50 -1.29 51.30
C PRO A 546 -18.80 -1.90 49.92
N ALA A 547 -18.01 -2.85 49.42
CA ALA A 547 -18.32 -3.57 48.19
C ALA A 547 -19.66 -4.33 48.26
N TYR A 548 -20.24 -4.60 47.09
CA TYR A 548 -21.47 -5.40 46.98
C TYR A 548 -21.23 -6.83 47.45
N LEU A 549 -22.04 -7.28 48.43
CA LEU A 549 -21.95 -8.61 49.05
C LEU A 549 -20.51 -9.01 49.38
N ALA A 550 -19.79 -8.10 50.06
CA ALA A 550 -18.45 -8.38 50.57
C ALA A 550 -18.47 -9.61 51.49
N ASP A 551 -17.51 -10.50 51.28
CA ASP A 551 -17.31 -11.71 52.07
C ASP A 551 -16.34 -11.44 53.25
N ASP A 552 -16.75 -11.85 54.44
CA ASP A 552 -15.93 -11.82 55.66
C ASP A 552 -15.05 -13.10 55.78
N CYS A 553 -15.37 -14.16 55.03
CA CYS A 553 -14.66 -15.44 54.93
C CYS A 553 -14.18 -15.85 53.49
N PRO A 554 -13.38 -15.04 52.73
CA PRO A 554 -13.05 -15.24 51.29
C PRO A 554 -12.34 -16.53 50.80
N ASN A 555 -12.34 -17.61 51.57
CA ASN A 555 -11.78 -18.92 51.21
C ASN A 555 -12.57 -20.10 51.85
N GLU A 556 -13.73 -19.84 52.49
CA GLU A 556 -14.61 -20.86 53.07
C GLU A 556 -16.09 -20.56 52.75
N ALA A 557 -16.53 -21.07 51.59
CA ALA A 557 -17.88 -20.95 51.05
C ALA A 557 -18.99 -21.12 52.10
N GLY A 558 -19.88 -20.14 52.17
CA GLY A 558 -20.89 -20.01 53.21
C GLY A 558 -22.24 -19.49 52.72
N THR A 559 -23.11 -19.17 53.68
CA THR A 559 -24.42 -18.56 53.41
C THR A 559 -24.87 -17.56 54.49
N SER A 560 -24.07 -17.32 55.53
CA SER A 560 -24.43 -16.38 56.59
C SER A 560 -24.53 -14.93 56.07
N ILE A 561 -25.41 -14.16 56.71
CA ILE A 561 -25.78 -12.79 56.33
C ILE A 561 -26.05 -11.85 57.52
N GLN A 562 -26.09 -12.35 58.76
CA GLN A 562 -26.49 -11.55 59.93
C GLN A 562 -25.31 -10.92 60.67
N ASP A 563 -24.21 -11.65 60.82
CA ASP A 563 -23.04 -11.31 61.65
C ASP A 563 -21.73 -11.22 60.86
N GLN A 564 -21.39 -12.27 60.13
CA GLN A 564 -20.28 -12.36 59.19
C GLN A 564 -20.88 -12.81 57.85
N SER A 565 -20.70 -12.05 56.77
CA SER A 565 -21.30 -12.38 55.46
C SER A 565 -20.42 -13.36 54.69
N GLY A 566 -21.01 -14.34 53.99
CA GLY A 566 -20.25 -15.35 53.21
C GLY A 566 -19.54 -16.42 54.05
N CYS A 567 -19.67 -16.37 55.37
CA CYS A 567 -19.13 -17.40 56.24
C CYS A 567 -20.03 -18.65 56.28
N ARG A 568 -19.39 -19.77 56.64
CA ARG A 568 -20.03 -21.06 56.86
C ARG A 568 -21.24 -20.94 57.78
N ASP A 569 -22.37 -21.48 57.35
CA ASP A 569 -23.65 -21.52 58.04
C ASP A 569 -24.22 -22.94 57.86
N THR A 570 -24.08 -23.76 58.90
CA THR A 570 -24.32 -25.22 58.81
C THR A 570 -25.80 -25.59 58.83
N ASP A 571 -26.68 -24.74 59.36
CA ASP A 571 -28.12 -25.03 59.48
C ASP A 571 -29.06 -24.11 58.67
N ALA A 572 -28.50 -23.07 58.06
CA ALA A 572 -29.12 -22.12 57.13
C ALA A 572 -30.12 -21.13 57.77
N ASP A 573 -29.88 -20.69 59.01
CA ASP A 573 -30.64 -19.61 59.64
C ASP A 573 -30.14 -18.18 59.31
N GLY A 574 -28.90 -18.08 58.81
CA GLY A 574 -28.24 -16.85 58.38
C GLY A 574 -27.18 -16.30 59.34
N TRP A 575 -26.92 -16.92 60.49
CA TRP A 575 -25.74 -16.65 61.32
C TRP A 575 -24.56 -17.55 60.93
N SER A 576 -23.34 -17.10 61.19
CA SER A 576 -22.14 -17.90 60.93
C SER A 576 -21.91 -18.97 62.01
N ASP A 577 -21.31 -20.11 61.65
CA ASP A 577 -20.88 -21.20 62.56
C ASP A 577 -19.99 -20.70 63.74
N GLU A 578 -19.37 -19.51 63.63
CA GLU A 578 -18.58 -18.89 64.70
C GLU A 578 -19.42 -17.93 65.59
N GLY A 579 -20.46 -17.31 65.03
CA GLY A 579 -21.38 -16.43 65.75
C GLY A 579 -22.60 -17.14 66.36
N ASP A 580 -22.89 -18.36 65.90
CA ASP A 580 -24.03 -19.18 66.28
C ASP A 580 -23.71 -20.12 67.47
N ALA A 581 -24.51 -20.05 68.53
CA ALA A 581 -24.43 -20.91 69.70
C ALA A 581 -24.90 -22.37 69.45
N PHE A 582 -25.76 -22.62 68.46
CA PHE A 582 -26.37 -23.92 68.17
C PHE A 582 -26.40 -24.28 66.67
N ILE A 583 -25.22 -24.31 66.02
CA ILE A 583 -24.86 -24.64 64.61
C ILE A 583 -25.55 -25.83 63.86
N TYR A 584 -26.58 -26.45 64.42
CA TYR A 584 -27.37 -27.54 63.84
C TYR A 584 -28.89 -27.37 64.05
N GLU A 585 -29.36 -26.28 64.67
CA GLU A 585 -30.76 -26.06 65.05
C GLU A 585 -31.24 -24.64 64.69
N PRO A 586 -31.78 -24.42 63.46
CA PRO A 586 -31.97 -23.11 62.81
C PRO A 586 -33.13 -22.26 63.36
N SER A 587 -33.44 -22.46 64.63
CA SER A 587 -34.34 -21.64 65.44
C SER A 587 -33.66 -21.06 66.69
N GLN A 588 -32.36 -21.33 66.88
CA GLN A 588 -31.57 -20.92 68.03
C GLN A 588 -30.16 -20.54 67.60
N TRP A 589 -29.82 -19.26 67.65
CA TRP A 589 -28.48 -18.74 67.33
C TRP A 589 -27.76 -18.04 68.50
N SER A 590 -28.41 -17.90 69.65
CA SER A 590 -27.93 -17.07 70.78
C SER A 590 -28.15 -17.81 72.11
N ASP A 591 -27.12 -17.83 72.94
CA ASP A 591 -27.09 -18.36 74.32
C ASP A 591 -26.28 -17.37 75.18
N SER A 592 -26.98 -16.40 75.78
CA SER A 592 -26.35 -15.22 76.39
C SER A 592 -25.65 -15.49 77.72
N ASP A 593 -25.97 -16.60 78.41
CA ASP A 593 -25.35 -16.99 79.68
C ASP A 593 -24.64 -18.35 79.67
N SER A 594 -24.70 -19.05 78.52
CA SER A 594 -23.98 -20.29 78.22
C SER A 594 -24.44 -21.49 79.04
N ASP A 595 -25.75 -21.64 79.23
CA ASP A 595 -26.35 -22.77 79.93
C ASP A 595 -26.79 -23.93 79.02
N GLY A 596 -26.88 -23.69 77.71
CA GLY A 596 -27.28 -24.67 76.70
C GLY A 596 -28.77 -24.66 76.32
N TYR A 597 -29.54 -23.69 76.81
CA TYR A 597 -30.86 -23.32 76.29
C TYR A 597 -30.74 -22.01 75.48
N GLY A 598 -31.49 -21.88 74.39
CA GLY A 598 -31.30 -20.76 73.46
C GLY A 598 -32.26 -19.60 73.70
N ASP A 599 -31.73 -18.37 73.66
CA ASP A 599 -32.40 -17.11 73.97
C ASP A 599 -33.62 -16.80 73.07
N ASN A 600 -33.72 -17.43 71.89
CA ASN A 600 -34.69 -17.02 70.87
C ASN A 600 -36.10 -17.48 71.22
N ALA A 601 -36.84 -16.56 71.84
CA ALA A 601 -38.27 -16.69 72.03
C ALA A 601 -38.97 -17.10 70.71
N TYR A 602 -39.91 -18.04 70.83
CA TYR A 602 -40.64 -18.70 69.72
C TYR A 602 -39.89 -19.82 68.95
N SER A 603 -38.70 -20.24 69.38
CA SER A 603 -38.11 -21.50 68.89
C SER A 603 -38.96 -22.73 69.26
N THR A 604 -38.75 -23.84 68.55
CA THR A 604 -39.37 -25.15 68.90
C THR A 604 -38.42 -26.09 69.65
N TYR A 605 -37.17 -25.68 69.84
CA TYR A 605 -36.10 -26.49 70.42
C TYR A 605 -35.44 -25.73 71.57
N LEU A 606 -35.60 -26.27 72.78
CA LEU A 606 -34.94 -25.82 74.01
C LEU A 606 -34.85 -24.27 74.19
N PRO A 607 -35.98 -23.53 74.16
CA PRO A 607 -35.98 -22.09 74.45
C PRO A 607 -35.67 -21.83 75.91
N ASP A 608 -34.78 -20.88 76.18
CA ASP A 608 -34.54 -20.37 77.53
C ASP A 608 -35.66 -19.39 77.94
N TYR A 609 -36.19 -19.59 79.14
CA TYR A 609 -37.16 -18.71 79.81
C TYR A 609 -36.48 -17.68 80.73
N CYS A 610 -35.18 -17.81 80.99
CA CYS A 610 -34.34 -16.91 81.76
C CYS A 610 -33.07 -16.38 81.02
N PRO A 611 -33.12 -15.81 79.78
CA PRO A 611 -32.00 -15.58 78.81
C PRO A 611 -30.75 -14.75 79.21
N ASN A 612 -30.50 -14.52 80.50
CA ASN A 612 -29.40 -13.73 81.05
C ASN A 612 -29.02 -14.25 82.47
N LEU A 613 -29.49 -15.42 82.88
CA LEU A 613 -29.33 -16.03 84.19
C LEU A 613 -29.27 -17.56 84.08
N TRP A 614 -28.04 -18.05 83.85
CA TRP A 614 -27.69 -19.47 83.76
C TRP A 614 -28.52 -20.36 84.68
N GLY A 615 -29.13 -21.40 84.10
CA GLY A 615 -29.92 -22.38 84.82
C GLY A 615 -29.69 -23.81 84.38
N ASN A 616 -30.56 -24.67 84.89
CA ASN A 616 -30.47 -26.12 84.72
C ASN A 616 -31.83 -26.82 84.85
N SER A 617 -32.92 -26.06 85.04
CA SER A 617 -34.29 -26.59 84.97
C SER A 617 -34.52 -27.24 83.61
N SER A 618 -35.31 -28.32 83.61
CA SER A 618 -35.49 -29.20 82.45
C SER A 618 -36.92 -29.71 82.25
N MET A 619 -37.85 -29.31 83.15
CA MET A 619 -39.26 -29.72 83.16
C MET A 619 -40.20 -28.52 83.06
N SER A 620 -39.91 -27.43 83.79
CA SER A 620 -40.61 -26.14 83.69
C SER A 620 -39.61 -25.00 83.50
N LEU A 621 -40.04 -23.93 82.82
CA LEU A 621 -39.25 -22.73 82.51
C LEU A 621 -37.77 -23.03 82.20
N LEU A 622 -37.54 -23.89 81.20
CA LEU A 622 -36.23 -24.36 80.75
C LEU A 622 -35.17 -23.23 80.75
N GLY A 623 -33.96 -23.52 81.23
CA GLY A 623 -32.86 -22.57 81.35
C GLY A 623 -32.95 -21.61 82.56
N CYS A 624 -34.04 -21.65 83.33
CA CYS A 624 -34.04 -21.00 84.64
C CYS A 624 -33.29 -21.82 85.72
N PRO A 625 -32.77 -21.16 86.78
CA PRO A 625 -32.13 -21.84 87.92
C PRO A 625 -33.02 -22.91 88.57
N ASP A 626 -32.43 -24.05 88.89
CA ASP A 626 -33.02 -25.19 89.61
C ASP A 626 -31.98 -25.63 90.67
N LEU A 627 -32.18 -25.20 91.91
CA LEU A 627 -31.16 -25.24 92.96
C LEU A 627 -30.94 -26.64 93.56
N ASP A 628 -31.93 -27.54 93.47
CA ASP A 628 -31.83 -28.90 94.03
C ASP A 628 -31.77 -30.02 92.96
N GLY A 629 -32.08 -29.70 91.71
CA GLY A 629 -31.85 -30.53 90.53
C GLY A 629 -32.98 -31.51 90.19
N ASP A 630 -34.22 -31.22 90.56
CA ASP A 630 -35.38 -32.08 90.25
C ASP A 630 -35.99 -31.82 88.85
N GLY A 631 -35.64 -30.69 88.23
CA GLY A 631 -36.04 -30.26 86.90
C GLY A 631 -37.01 -29.07 86.87
N TRP A 632 -37.64 -28.68 87.98
CA TRP A 632 -38.48 -27.49 88.06
C TRP A 632 -37.65 -26.25 88.38
N ALA A 633 -38.05 -25.09 87.85
CA ALA A 633 -37.34 -23.84 88.13
C ALA A 633 -37.68 -23.28 89.52
N ASP A 634 -36.69 -22.71 90.23
CA ASP A 634 -36.79 -22.10 91.57
C ASP A 634 -37.95 -21.10 91.75
N ILE A 635 -38.46 -20.54 90.64
CA ILE A 635 -39.52 -19.53 90.59
C ILE A 635 -40.94 -20.13 90.51
N GLU A 636 -41.07 -21.38 90.08
CA GLU A 636 -42.34 -22.14 90.05
C GLU A 636 -42.38 -23.25 91.10
N ASP A 637 -41.22 -23.74 91.54
CA ASP A 637 -41.09 -24.72 92.60
C ASP A 637 -41.53 -24.14 93.97
N SER A 638 -42.42 -24.85 94.65
CA SER A 638 -42.88 -24.54 96.01
C SER A 638 -41.86 -24.88 97.11
N HIS A 639 -40.92 -25.78 96.83
CA HIS A 639 -39.90 -26.32 97.74
C HIS A 639 -38.46 -26.32 97.14
N PRO A 640 -37.87 -25.17 96.70
CA PRO A 640 -36.60 -25.06 95.92
C PRO A 640 -35.27 -25.49 96.58
N MET A 641 -35.33 -26.42 97.53
CA MET A 641 -34.24 -26.92 98.36
C MET A 641 -34.42 -28.43 98.67
N ASN A 642 -35.41 -29.09 98.08
CA ASN A 642 -35.82 -30.46 98.34
C ASN A 642 -36.35 -31.16 97.08
N SER A 643 -35.44 -31.80 96.34
CA SER A 643 -35.62 -32.48 95.03
C SER A 643 -36.55 -33.70 94.97
N LEU A 644 -37.52 -33.76 95.87
CA LEU A 644 -38.61 -34.73 95.94
C LEU A 644 -39.99 -34.06 95.94
N LEU A 645 -40.06 -32.73 96.12
CA LEU A 645 -41.28 -31.93 96.20
C LEU A 645 -41.13 -30.72 95.29
N TRP A 646 -42.12 -30.45 94.45
CA TRP A 646 -42.10 -29.30 93.54
C TRP A 646 -43.41 -28.50 93.51
N SER A 647 -44.49 -29.02 94.10
CA SER A 647 -45.78 -28.31 94.16
C SER A 647 -46.47 -28.45 95.52
N ASP A 648 -47.21 -27.39 95.86
CA ASP A 648 -48.04 -27.20 97.04
C ASP A 648 -49.28 -26.45 96.54
N VAL A 649 -50.36 -27.19 96.24
CA VAL A 649 -51.50 -26.66 95.48
C VAL A 649 -52.40 -25.73 96.30
N ASP A 650 -52.46 -25.91 97.63
CA ASP A 650 -53.30 -25.10 98.51
C ASP A 650 -52.52 -24.06 99.35
N GLY A 651 -51.20 -24.17 99.40
CA GLY A 651 -50.26 -23.18 99.93
C GLY A 651 -50.01 -23.31 101.43
N ASP A 652 -50.15 -24.50 102.01
CA ASP A 652 -50.05 -24.72 103.45
C ASP A 652 -48.63 -25.06 103.95
N GLY A 653 -47.71 -25.37 103.04
CA GLY A 653 -46.32 -25.70 103.32
C GLY A 653 -46.00 -27.20 103.44
N PHE A 654 -46.94 -28.07 103.09
CA PHE A 654 -46.70 -29.48 102.77
C PHE A 654 -46.75 -29.69 101.24
N GLY A 655 -45.99 -30.66 100.72
CA GLY A 655 -45.86 -30.88 99.27
C GLY A 655 -46.82 -31.94 98.74
N ASP A 656 -47.38 -31.73 97.55
CA ASP A 656 -48.37 -32.63 96.93
C ASP A 656 -47.79 -34.03 96.61
N GLN A 657 -46.46 -34.14 96.49
CA GLN A 657 -45.79 -35.38 96.09
C GLN A 657 -45.76 -36.39 97.25
N GLU A 658 -46.43 -37.54 97.09
CA GLU A 658 -46.45 -38.62 98.08
C GLU A 658 -45.06 -39.24 98.37
N GLY A 659 -44.83 -39.62 99.63
CA GLY A 659 -43.73 -40.51 100.04
C GLY A 659 -42.54 -39.83 100.73
N THR A 660 -42.63 -38.54 101.06
CA THR A 660 -41.64 -37.78 101.84
C THR A 660 -42.12 -37.56 103.28
N GLY A 661 -41.26 -36.95 104.11
CA GLY A 661 -41.64 -36.53 105.48
C GLY A 661 -42.38 -35.20 105.57
N LEU A 662 -42.69 -34.59 104.42
CA LEU A 662 -43.42 -33.33 104.25
C LEU A 662 -44.53 -33.47 103.19
N SER A 663 -44.88 -34.70 102.81
CA SER A 663 -45.99 -34.95 101.89
C SER A 663 -47.31 -34.64 102.56
N ASP A 664 -48.17 -33.89 101.88
CA ASP A 664 -49.52 -33.60 102.35
C ASP A 664 -50.43 -34.84 102.24
N ASP A 665 -51.18 -35.16 103.30
CA ASP A 665 -52.23 -36.18 103.30
C ASP A 665 -53.58 -35.61 102.78
N CYS A 666 -53.67 -34.29 102.56
CA CYS A 666 -54.83 -33.51 102.12
C CYS A 666 -54.60 -32.49 100.95
N PRO A 667 -53.89 -32.79 99.82
CA PRO A 667 -53.32 -31.82 98.82
C PRO A 667 -54.22 -30.80 98.07
N GLU A 668 -55.49 -30.64 98.46
CA GLU A 668 -56.41 -29.63 97.92
C GLU A 668 -57.10 -28.82 99.06
N VAL A 669 -56.69 -29.00 100.33
CA VAL A 669 -57.42 -28.56 101.53
C VAL A 669 -56.49 -28.06 102.64
N PHE A 670 -55.94 -26.85 102.44
CA PHE A 670 -55.06 -26.11 103.37
C PHE A 670 -55.23 -26.50 104.84
N GLY A 671 -54.17 -27.07 105.41
CA GLY A 671 -54.10 -27.54 106.77
C GLY A 671 -52.95 -26.93 107.57
N ILE A 672 -52.83 -27.40 108.81
CA ILE A 672 -51.66 -27.14 109.68
C ILE A 672 -51.37 -28.32 110.61
N SER A 673 -52.07 -29.46 110.47
CA SER A 673 -51.81 -30.64 111.30
C SER A 673 -50.43 -31.23 110.97
N SER A 674 -49.75 -31.68 112.02
CA SER A 674 -48.32 -32.05 111.97
C SER A 674 -47.97 -33.31 112.77
N GLU A 675 -48.92 -33.89 113.52
CA GLU A 675 -48.69 -35.06 114.38
C GLU A 675 -49.33 -36.37 113.86
N ASP A 676 -50.37 -36.33 113.01
CA ASP A 676 -51.08 -37.53 112.54
C ASP A 676 -51.30 -37.62 111.03
N LYS A 677 -52.08 -36.70 110.45
CA LYS A 677 -52.16 -36.46 109.01
C LYS A 677 -51.45 -35.15 108.75
N LEU A 678 -50.48 -35.12 107.85
CA LEU A 678 -49.78 -33.88 107.51
C LEU A 678 -50.64 -33.05 106.56
N GLY A 679 -50.56 -31.71 106.64
CA GLY A 679 -51.29 -30.76 105.77
C GLY A 679 -52.83 -30.82 105.77
N CYS A 680 -53.43 -31.48 106.77
CA CYS A 680 -54.88 -31.48 106.94
C CYS A 680 -55.36 -30.38 107.91
N ILE A 681 -56.66 -30.04 107.83
CA ILE A 681 -57.30 -29.06 108.71
C ILE A 681 -57.10 -29.44 110.18
N ASP A 682 -56.49 -28.54 110.96
CA ASP A 682 -56.48 -28.52 112.43
C ASP A 682 -57.13 -27.18 112.85
N SER A 683 -58.36 -27.25 113.34
CA SER A 683 -59.20 -26.09 113.66
C SER A 683 -58.80 -25.36 114.94
N ASP A 684 -57.93 -25.92 115.78
CA ASP A 684 -57.55 -25.30 117.07
C ASP A 684 -56.05 -25.13 117.32
N GLY A 685 -55.20 -25.79 116.53
CA GLY A 685 -53.75 -25.64 116.53
C GLY A 685 -53.02 -26.48 117.59
N ASP A 686 -53.58 -27.60 118.02
CA ASP A 686 -52.94 -28.57 118.94
C ASP A 686 -51.95 -29.52 118.23
N GLY A 687 -51.96 -29.55 116.88
CA GLY A 687 -51.06 -30.30 116.01
C GLY A 687 -51.69 -31.56 115.39
N TRP A 688 -52.87 -31.97 115.86
CA TRP A 688 -53.64 -33.11 115.34
C TRP A 688 -54.73 -32.63 114.39
N SER A 689 -54.97 -33.37 113.31
CA SER A 689 -56.04 -33.06 112.36
C SER A 689 -57.43 -33.14 113.01
N ASP A 690 -58.39 -32.38 112.50
CA ASP A 690 -59.81 -32.39 112.91
C ASP A 690 -60.45 -33.79 112.84
N GLU A 691 -59.89 -34.69 112.04
CA GLU A 691 -60.32 -36.09 111.91
C GLU A 691 -59.64 -37.01 112.96
N GLY A 692 -58.41 -36.69 113.36
CA GLY A 692 -57.66 -37.38 114.40
C GLY A 692 -58.03 -36.96 115.82
N ASP A 693 -58.44 -35.70 116.02
CA ASP A 693 -58.78 -35.16 117.32
C ASP A 693 -60.22 -35.51 117.78
N TYR A 694 -60.35 -35.91 119.04
CA TYR A 694 -61.63 -36.08 119.72
C TYR A 694 -62.28 -34.75 120.17
N TYR A 695 -61.53 -33.64 120.26
CA TYR A 695 -62.01 -32.33 120.69
C TYR A 695 -61.62 -31.13 119.77
N PRO A 696 -61.90 -31.12 118.44
CA PRO A 696 -61.29 -30.21 117.42
C PRO A 696 -61.65 -28.71 117.51
N SER A 697 -61.54 -28.14 118.70
CA SER A 697 -61.95 -26.79 119.11
C SER A 697 -61.50 -26.45 120.55
N ASP A 698 -60.65 -27.28 121.17
CA ASP A 698 -60.11 -27.18 122.51
C ASP A 698 -58.62 -27.62 122.54
N PRO A 699 -57.68 -26.69 122.21
CA PRO A 699 -56.25 -26.96 121.98
C PRO A 699 -55.48 -27.28 123.26
N SER A 700 -56.19 -27.66 124.33
CA SER A 700 -55.62 -28.13 125.58
C SER A 700 -55.65 -29.66 125.71
N ARG A 701 -56.25 -30.38 124.75
CA ARG A 701 -56.49 -31.83 124.86
C ARG A 701 -57.04 -32.52 123.60
N HIS A 702 -56.18 -33.23 122.87
CA HIS A 702 -56.65 -34.22 121.89
C HIS A 702 -57.22 -35.55 122.47
N THR A 703 -57.17 -35.79 123.80
CA THR A 703 -57.61 -37.07 124.42
C THR A 703 -58.44 -36.96 125.72
N ARG A 704 -59.22 -38.00 126.03
CA ARG A 704 -60.26 -38.01 127.09
C ARG A 704 -59.81 -38.60 128.43
N SER A 705 -59.86 -37.79 129.50
CA SER A 705 -59.43 -38.18 130.87
C SER A 705 -60.54 -38.79 131.76
N LEU A 706 -60.16 -39.68 132.68
CA LEU A 706 -61.05 -40.53 133.52
C LEU A 706 -61.01 -40.27 135.04
N LEU A 707 -60.29 -39.26 135.53
CA LEU A 707 -59.99 -39.08 136.96
C LEU A 707 -61.19 -38.96 137.97
N PRO A 708 -62.36 -38.36 137.68
CA PRO A 708 -63.34 -38.05 138.74
C PRO A 708 -64.03 -39.29 139.34
N MET A 709 -63.94 -40.45 138.70
CA MET A 709 -64.63 -41.67 139.14
C MET A 709 -63.96 -42.33 140.37
N ILE A 710 -62.66 -42.09 140.60
CA ILE A 710 -61.86 -42.81 141.61
C ILE A 710 -62.02 -42.21 143.02
N VAL A 711 -62.20 -40.90 143.14
CA VAL A 711 -62.27 -40.20 144.45
C VAL A 711 -63.60 -40.42 145.18
N ILE A 712 -64.70 -40.61 144.44
CA ILE A 712 -66.03 -40.82 145.03
C ILE A 712 -66.13 -42.20 145.72
N LEU A 713 -65.43 -43.21 145.20
CA LEU A 713 -65.41 -44.57 145.76
C LEU A 713 -64.66 -44.67 147.10
N SER A 714 -63.63 -43.85 147.33
CA SER A 714 -62.83 -43.90 148.56
C SER A 714 -63.48 -43.22 149.77
N ILE A 715 -64.31 -42.20 149.57
CA ILE A 715 -65.02 -41.50 150.66
C ILE A 715 -66.16 -42.37 151.23
N LEU A 716 -66.89 -43.10 150.39
CA LEU A 716 -68.01 -43.97 150.81
C LEU A 716 -67.57 -45.15 151.70
N ALA A 717 -66.35 -45.67 151.51
CA ALA A 717 -65.80 -46.77 152.31
C ALA A 717 -65.49 -46.38 153.77
N LEU A 718 -65.12 -45.12 154.02
CA LEU A 718 -64.75 -44.63 155.36
C LEU A 718 -65.98 -44.39 156.25
N VAL A 719 -67.09 -43.91 155.66
CA VAL A 719 -68.34 -43.64 156.40
C VAL A 719 -69.02 -44.94 156.82
N ALA A 720 -69.01 -45.98 155.97
CA ALA A 720 -69.61 -47.27 156.25
C ALA A 720 -68.92 -48.07 157.37
N SER A 721 -67.66 -47.77 157.68
CA SER A 721 -66.85 -48.54 158.64
C SER A 721 -66.92 -48.02 160.08
N VAL A 722 -67.05 -46.71 160.31
CA VAL A 722 -67.19 -46.15 161.69
C VAL A 722 -68.64 -46.14 162.19
N ALA A 723 -69.64 -46.04 161.30
CA ALA A 723 -71.04 -46.25 161.68
C ALA A 723 -71.28 -47.64 162.31
N ARG A 724 -70.50 -48.65 161.91
CA ARG A 724 -70.49 -50.00 162.53
C ARG A 724 -69.83 -50.05 163.91
N TYR A 725 -68.98 -49.08 164.26
CA TYR A 725 -68.32 -49.02 165.57
C TYR A 725 -69.21 -48.34 166.62
N VAL A 726 -69.87 -47.23 166.26
CA VAL A 726 -70.72 -46.45 167.19
C VAL A 726 -72.00 -47.20 167.58
N LEU A 727 -72.57 -48.01 166.68
CA LEU A 727 -73.73 -48.87 166.99
C LEU A 727 -73.40 -50.07 167.91
N LYS A 728 -72.14 -50.22 168.35
CA LYS A 728 -71.69 -51.31 169.23
C LYS A 728 -71.43 -50.88 170.68
N MET A 729 -71.88 -49.70 171.09
CA MET A 729 -72.09 -49.38 172.51
C MET A 729 -73.50 -49.82 172.94
N LYS A 730 -73.61 -51.10 173.35
CA LYS A 730 -74.71 -51.63 174.16
C LYS A 730 -74.23 -52.79 175.01
#